data_AF-A0AAV9GW15-F1
#
_entry.id   AF-A0AAV9GW15-F1
#
_cell.length_a   1.000
_cell.length_b   1.000
_cell.length_c   1.000
_cell.angle_alpha   90.00
_cell.angle_beta   90.00
_cell.angle_gamma   90.00
#
_symmetry.space_group_name_H-M   'P 1'
#
loop_
_entity.id
_entity.type
_entity.pdbx_description
1 polymer ?
#
loop_
_entity_poly.entity_id
_entity_poly.type
_entity_poly.pdbx_seq_one_letter_code
_entity_poly.pdbx_strand_id
1 'polypeptide(L)'
;MALMALIPAPSRNARSALPVLFAFVLSCMLFYGYSVSSNSGTFRLSTPIGSNHDSAGGSSNANPSISVSISVVTLTQTVTPVAAPTTTTRPTPTRTRKLPSGTPRNRRPPTNLDPPLYKPTATDAPPPVVDPFPLMVLSDGPPPAIPAYNVPRPNLHEAYGLDRMPPLYIGFTRQWPMLLQAVVSYITAGWPPESIHVVENTGVHNSNRDGLLSLQNPFYLNHTTLHRLGVNVIQTPVLLNFAQLQNFYMHDAYENDYPFYWYSHQDVVVFSFEDGPEDVRRRGDRPWEFYDQEDERAAMFPPAAGEPGYRTIYENCLAELQDTLERGERWGMRWYQYDHLTLVNLEAFEAVGGYDSMIPYYNSDCDLNGKLTMDGWSTKFRRVGIINDVSTVMTDLGAFYRLPESVPDFADPNPNKGMKVLEEKEKQLKAAREAIEKARREAAARNGDDALKDEKAKQTTDLDASETAKPKPAGNATANAHLKSNPHGGLAATIPQDARVKRREEPTTEVVEEEIDEEAAEEEEAAVEEEEEVTTTEEVPVVMPTDPVEYFRLLNVVGLGMNFYKYREGYKNRNTWQTAQRGGVGEPFYYDGAGFGEAFNVLTSAGREIYKRKWGTTKCNIAKDTALNLNDQWRVESDWEKKVQEKKEKERKEQERKEREKQAEERKKAQQQAEERKKAQQAEERKKAQQSQAHAQAP
;
A
#
# COMPACT_ATOMS: atom_id res chain seq x y z
N MET A 1 -6.11 -44.95 -26.89
CA MET A 1 -7.35 -45.51 -27.47
C MET A 1 -8.34 -45.70 -26.33
N ALA A 2 -9.59 -45.29 -26.58
CA ALA A 2 -10.78 -45.24 -25.71
C ALA A 2 -10.95 -43.98 -24.82
N LEU A 3 -12.09 -43.31 -25.09
CA LEU A 3 -12.81 -42.25 -24.37
C LEU A 3 -12.27 -40.80 -24.38
N MET A 4 -12.57 -40.09 -25.48
CA MET A 4 -13.12 -38.74 -25.41
C MET A 4 -14.52 -38.78 -26.03
N ALA A 5 -15.54 -38.56 -25.22
CA ALA A 5 -16.89 -38.26 -25.67
C ALA A 5 -17.52 -37.33 -24.62
N LEU A 6 -17.72 -36.07 -25.01
CA LEU A 6 -18.84 -35.18 -24.68
C LEU A 6 -18.43 -33.74 -24.96
N ILE A 7 -18.98 -33.15 -26.03
CA ILE A 7 -19.41 -31.73 -26.18
C ILE A 7 -20.14 -31.64 -27.56
N PRO A 8 -21.24 -30.87 -27.66
CA PRO A 8 -22.27 -31.05 -28.70
C PRO A 8 -21.96 -30.32 -30.02
N ALA A 9 -22.62 -30.79 -31.08
CA ALA A 9 -22.48 -30.31 -32.46
C ALA A 9 -22.91 -28.84 -32.65
N PRO A 10 -22.13 -28.02 -33.41
CA PRO A 10 -22.58 -26.71 -33.85
C PRO A 10 -23.34 -26.77 -35.18
N SER A 11 -24.23 -25.79 -35.34
CA SER A 11 -25.13 -25.61 -36.47
C SER A 11 -24.41 -25.24 -37.78
N ARG A 12 -25.08 -25.56 -38.90
CA ARG A 12 -24.66 -25.26 -40.27
C ARG A 12 -24.66 -23.74 -40.50
N ASN A 13 -23.48 -23.13 -40.55
CA ASN A 13 -23.10 -22.07 -41.51
C ASN A 13 -21.71 -21.49 -41.17
N ALA A 14 -20.65 -22.02 -41.79
CA ALA A 14 -19.41 -21.28 -42.08
C ALA A 14 -18.46 -22.17 -42.89
N ARG A 15 -18.48 -22.03 -44.23
CA ARG A 15 -17.42 -22.53 -45.11
C ARG A 15 -16.47 -21.38 -45.43
N SER A 16 -15.43 -21.19 -44.61
CA SER A 16 -14.17 -20.52 -45.00
C SER A 16 -13.24 -20.33 -43.80
N ALA A 17 -12.39 -21.33 -43.50
CA ALA A 17 -11.11 -21.15 -42.76
C ALA A 17 -10.48 -22.53 -42.49
N LEU A 18 -10.02 -23.22 -43.53
CA LEU A 18 -9.25 -24.47 -43.37
C LEU A 18 -7.76 -24.45 -43.81
N PRO A 19 -7.17 -23.38 -44.38
CA PRO A 19 -5.73 -23.39 -44.68
C PRO A 19 -4.83 -22.71 -43.63
N VAL A 20 -5.36 -22.08 -42.58
CA VAL A 20 -4.54 -21.31 -41.61
C VAL A 20 -4.08 -22.15 -40.40
N LEU A 21 -4.82 -23.20 -40.05
CA LEU A 21 -4.52 -24.02 -38.86
C LEU A 21 -3.35 -25.00 -39.08
N PHE A 22 -3.05 -25.37 -40.33
CA PHE A 22 -1.97 -26.31 -40.67
C PHE A 22 -0.58 -25.65 -40.72
N ALA A 23 -0.52 -24.33 -40.94
CA ALA A 23 0.73 -23.58 -40.96
C ALA A 23 1.25 -23.25 -39.55
N PHE A 24 0.36 -23.13 -38.56
CA PHE A 24 0.73 -22.78 -37.18
C PHE A 24 1.37 -23.95 -36.42
N VAL A 25 0.91 -25.19 -36.68
CA VAL A 25 1.42 -26.40 -36.02
C VAL A 25 2.82 -26.79 -36.51
N LEU A 26 3.17 -26.47 -37.77
CA LEU A 26 4.49 -26.72 -38.33
C LEU A 26 5.55 -25.68 -37.90
N SER A 27 5.12 -24.46 -37.55
CA SER A 27 6.01 -23.40 -37.04
C SER A 27 6.42 -23.63 -35.57
N CYS A 28 5.56 -24.25 -34.75
CA CYS A 28 5.88 -24.54 -33.35
C CYS A 28 6.87 -25.68 -33.16
N MET A 29 7.03 -26.59 -34.13
CA MET A 29 7.98 -27.71 -34.04
C MET A 29 9.41 -27.38 -34.50
N LEU A 30 9.65 -26.20 -35.08
CA LEU A 30 10.99 -25.77 -35.53
C LEU A 30 11.71 -24.84 -34.54
N PHE A 31 11.04 -24.36 -33.47
CA PHE A 31 11.62 -23.42 -32.50
C PHE A 31 12.05 -24.03 -31.16
N TYR A 32 11.66 -25.27 -30.85
CA TYR A 32 12.12 -25.97 -29.64
C TYR A 32 13.12 -27.05 -30.02
N GLY A 33 14.41 -26.71 -29.92
CA GLY A 33 15.52 -27.63 -30.13
C GLY A 33 15.51 -28.79 -29.14
N TYR A 34 14.95 -29.92 -29.56
CA TYR A 34 15.12 -31.21 -28.91
C TYR A 34 16.19 -32.02 -29.63
N SER A 35 17.33 -32.19 -28.96
CA SER A 35 18.36 -33.15 -29.35
C SER A 35 17.89 -34.56 -29.00
N VAL A 36 17.59 -35.37 -30.01
CA VAL A 36 17.30 -36.80 -29.85
C VAL A 36 18.56 -37.58 -30.18
N SER A 37 19.22 -38.11 -29.16
CA SER A 37 20.31 -39.08 -29.31
C SER A 37 19.68 -40.44 -29.66
N SER A 38 19.91 -40.90 -30.88
CA SER A 38 19.51 -42.22 -31.35
C SER A 38 20.47 -43.28 -30.80
N ASN A 39 19.95 -44.29 -30.11
CA ASN A 39 20.64 -45.56 -29.97
C ASN A 39 19.78 -46.68 -30.57
N SER A 40 20.40 -47.39 -31.51
CA SER A 40 19.86 -48.41 -32.39
C SER A 40 19.48 -49.70 -31.67
N GLY A 41 18.31 -50.26 -32.01
CA GLY A 41 17.91 -51.62 -31.62
C GLY A 41 16.87 -52.19 -32.58
N THR A 42 17.29 -53.18 -33.36
CA THR A 42 16.59 -53.79 -34.50
C THR A 42 15.39 -54.67 -34.16
N PHE A 43 14.44 -54.67 -35.10
CA PHE A 43 13.25 -55.51 -35.30
C PHE A 43 13.39 -57.02 -35.01
N ARG A 44 12.29 -57.64 -34.55
CA ARG A 44 11.64 -58.77 -35.25
C ARG A 44 10.23 -59.07 -34.73
N LEU A 45 9.29 -59.18 -35.66
CA LEU A 45 7.91 -59.62 -35.49
C LEU A 45 7.81 -61.12 -35.82
N SER A 46 7.03 -61.89 -35.06
CA SER A 46 6.50 -63.19 -35.49
C SER A 46 5.20 -63.49 -34.72
N THR A 47 4.07 -63.42 -35.42
CA THR A 47 2.83 -64.17 -35.15
C THR A 47 2.84 -65.38 -36.12
N PRO A 48 1.83 -66.30 -36.23
CA PRO A 48 0.45 -66.23 -35.71
C PRO A 48 -0.19 -67.61 -35.35
N ILE A 49 -1.54 -67.59 -35.22
CA ILE A 49 -2.52 -68.66 -35.46
C ILE A 49 -2.78 -69.60 -34.26
N GLY A 50 -4.01 -69.86 -33.81
CA GLY A 50 -5.34 -69.42 -34.27
C GLY A 50 -6.44 -70.34 -33.70
N SER A 51 -7.70 -69.84 -33.74
CA SER A 51 -8.97 -70.58 -34.02
C SER A 51 -9.38 -71.69 -33.02
N ASN A 52 -10.65 -71.95 -32.68
CA ASN A 52 -11.95 -71.51 -33.16
C ASN A 52 -13.06 -72.23 -32.35
N HIS A 53 -14.30 -71.73 -32.52
CA HIS A 53 -15.60 -72.46 -32.51
C HIS A 53 -16.15 -72.95 -31.15
N ASP A 54 -17.45 -72.88 -30.81
CA ASP A 54 -18.66 -72.41 -31.51
C ASP A 54 -19.87 -72.45 -30.55
N SER A 55 -20.87 -71.59 -30.83
CA SER A 55 -22.33 -71.85 -30.87
C SER A 55 -23.05 -72.53 -29.68
N ALA A 56 -24.27 -72.19 -29.26
CA ALA A 56 -25.30 -71.23 -29.65
C ALA A 56 -26.45 -71.33 -28.60
N GLY A 57 -27.26 -70.27 -28.51
CA GLY A 57 -28.72 -70.40 -28.33
C GLY A 57 -29.33 -70.27 -26.92
N GLY A 58 -30.06 -69.18 -26.71
CA GLY A 58 -31.50 -69.31 -26.41
C GLY A 58 -32.00 -69.07 -24.97
N SER A 59 -32.35 -67.81 -24.71
CA SER A 59 -33.61 -67.36 -24.07
C SER A 59 -33.96 -67.73 -22.62
N SER A 60 -33.98 -66.65 -21.82
CA SER A 60 -35.03 -66.19 -20.90
C SER A 60 -35.25 -66.81 -19.52
N ASN A 61 -35.30 -65.87 -18.56
CA ASN A 61 -36.01 -65.83 -17.28
C ASN A 61 -35.30 -66.33 -16.01
N ALA A 62 -34.63 -65.35 -15.41
CA ALA A 62 -34.80 -64.87 -14.03
C ALA A 62 -34.60 -65.84 -12.85
N ASN A 63 -33.48 -65.56 -12.18
CA ASN A 63 -33.11 -65.78 -10.77
C ASN A 63 -33.01 -67.21 -10.25
N PRO A 64 -31.79 -67.57 -9.83
CA PRO A 64 -31.64 -68.09 -8.48
C PRO A 64 -30.51 -67.36 -7.75
N SER A 65 -30.88 -66.66 -6.68
CA SER A 65 -30.05 -66.55 -5.50
C SER A 65 -30.12 -67.89 -4.77
N ILE A 66 -29.02 -68.65 -4.73
CA ILE A 66 -28.60 -69.54 -3.63
C ILE A 66 -27.09 -69.76 -3.75
N SER A 67 -26.46 -69.78 -2.58
CA SER A 67 -25.05 -69.69 -2.28
C SER A 67 -24.20 -70.86 -2.80
N VAL A 68 -22.99 -70.51 -3.24
CA VAL A 68 -21.83 -71.41 -3.25
C VAL A 68 -20.68 -70.69 -2.55
N SER A 69 -20.17 -71.30 -1.48
CA SER A 69 -18.94 -70.89 -0.83
C SER A 69 -17.75 -71.22 -1.74
N ILE A 70 -17.00 -70.20 -2.14
CA ILE A 70 -15.72 -70.36 -2.83
C ILE A 70 -14.68 -69.51 -2.09
N SER A 71 -13.65 -70.19 -1.61
CA SER A 71 -12.42 -69.59 -1.08
C SER A 71 -11.73 -68.76 -2.16
N VAL A 72 -11.64 -67.45 -1.96
CA VAL A 72 -10.96 -66.55 -2.89
C VAL A 72 -9.46 -66.59 -2.60
N VAL A 73 -8.72 -67.19 -3.54
CA VAL A 73 -7.29 -66.96 -3.73
C VAL A 73 -7.14 -65.57 -4.32
N THR A 74 -6.66 -64.63 -3.52
CA THR A 74 -6.38 -63.26 -3.93
C THR A 74 -5.16 -63.25 -4.85
N LEU A 75 -5.36 -63.06 -6.14
CA LEU A 75 -4.29 -62.67 -7.06
C LEU A 75 -4.01 -61.18 -6.81
N THR A 76 -2.91 -60.90 -6.13
CA THR A 76 -2.39 -59.56 -5.89
C THR A 76 -1.95 -58.95 -7.23
N GLN A 77 -2.79 -58.09 -7.83
CA GLN A 77 -2.30 -57.12 -8.80
C GLN A 77 -1.49 -56.08 -8.04
N THR A 78 -0.17 -56.17 -8.17
CA THR A 78 0.78 -55.12 -7.83
C THR A 78 0.54 -53.92 -8.74
N VAL A 79 -0.38 -53.04 -8.34
CA VAL A 79 -0.31 -51.64 -8.74
C VAL A 79 0.91 -51.09 -8.02
N THR A 80 2.05 -51.01 -8.73
CA THR A 80 3.17 -50.20 -8.29
C THR A 80 2.63 -48.78 -8.12
N PRO A 81 2.69 -48.18 -6.91
CA PRO A 81 2.47 -46.76 -6.79
C PRO A 81 3.49 -46.08 -7.70
N VAL A 82 3.03 -45.22 -8.60
CA VAL A 82 3.90 -44.17 -9.13
C VAL A 82 4.43 -43.46 -7.90
N ALA A 83 5.72 -43.65 -7.66
CA ALA A 83 6.40 -43.04 -6.54
C ALA A 83 6.03 -41.56 -6.53
N ALA A 84 5.57 -41.08 -5.38
CA ALA A 84 5.69 -39.68 -5.01
C ALA A 84 7.08 -39.19 -5.49
N PRO A 85 7.22 -37.97 -6.03
CA PRO A 85 8.51 -37.48 -6.47
C PRO A 85 9.48 -37.73 -5.32
N THR A 86 10.36 -38.72 -5.52
CA THR A 86 11.40 -39.06 -4.59
C THR A 86 12.06 -37.74 -4.35
N THR A 87 11.97 -37.26 -3.11
CA THR A 87 12.80 -36.20 -2.60
C THR A 87 14.20 -36.75 -2.82
N THR A 88 14.74 -36.46 -3.99
CA THR A 88 16.16 -36.47 -4.20
C THR A 88 16.57 -35.47 -3.16
N THR A 89 17.05 -35.97 -2.04
CA THR A 89 17.97 -35.26 -1.18
C THR A 89 19.08 -34.84 -2.11
N ARG A 90 18.84 -33.73 -2.80
CA ARG A 90 19.84 -32.92 -3.45
C ARG A 90 20.83 -32.76 -2.32
N PRO A 91 22.07 -33.28 -2.45
CA PRO A 91 23.04 -33.11 -1.39
C PRO A 91 23.04 -31.62 -1.10
N THR A 92 22.63 -31.24 0.11
CA THR A 92 22.78 -29.88 0.59
C THR A 92 24.22 -29.55 0.23
N PRO A 93 24.48 -28.61 -0.68
CA PRO A 93 25.85 -28.21 -0.87
C PRO A 93 26.17 -27.50 0.42
N THR A 94 26.73 -28.22 1.39
CA THR A 94 27.48 -27.68 2.52
C THR A 94 28.77 -27.08 1.97
N ARG A 95 28.66 -26.29 0.90
CA ARG A 95 29.65 -25.32 0.50
C ARG A 95 29.46 -24.21 1.51
N THR A 96 30.10 -24.37 2.67
CA THR A 96 30.53 -23.24 3.49
C THR A 96 31.37 -22.37 2.55
N ARG A 97 30.71 -21.45 1.84
CA ARG A 97 31.35 -20.47 1.00
C ARG A 97 32.04 -19.53 1.97
N LYS A 98 33.22 -19.91 2.45
CA LYS A 98 34.11 -19.01 3.16
C LYS A 98 34.17 -17.74 2.32
N LEU A 99 33.90 -16.59 2.95
CA LEU A 99 34.20 -15.31 2.31
C LEU A 99 35.61 -15.42 1.72
N PRO A 100 35.85 -14.95 0.49
CA PRO A 100 37.21 -14.83 -0.01
C PRO A 100 38.03 -14.14 1.07
N SER A 101 38.95 -14.87 1.69
CA SER A 101 39.73 -14.36 2.81
C SER A 101 40.73 -13.36 2.24
N GLY A 102 40.30 -12.11 2.19
CA GLY A 102 41.06 -10.99 1.69
C GLY A 102 40.12 -9.88 1.28
N THR A 103 40.26 -8.72 1.91
CA THR A 103 39.83 -7.45 1.32
C THR A 103 40.27 -7.47 -0.15
N PRO A 104 39.38 -7.13 -1.11
CA PRO A 104 39.78 -7.03 -2.51
C PRO A 104 41.05 -6.18 -2.54
N ARG A 105 42.20 -6.79 -2.87
CA ARG A 105 43.44 -6.03 -2.98
C ARG A 105 43.13 -5.00 -4.04
N ASN A 106 43.19 -3.72 -3.67
CA ASN A 106 42.92 -2.59 -4.54
C ASN A 106 44.05 -2.54 -5.59
N ARG A 107 44.00 -3.47 -6.55
CA ARG A 107 44.99 -3.65 -7.61
C ARG A 107 44.65 -2.63 -8.68
N ARG A 108 44.76 -1.35 -8.35
CA ARG A 108 44.81 -0.32 -9.38
C ARG A 108 46.07 -0.61 -10.19
N PRO A 109 45.98 -0.80 -11.52
CA PRO A 109 47.15 -0.83 -12.36
C PRO A 109 47.98 0.44 -12.08
N PRO A 110 49.32 0.38 -12.05
CA PRO A 110 50.11 1.59 -11.91
C PRO A 110 49.79 2.53 -13.08
N THR A 111 49.24 3.70 -12.78
CA THR A 111 48.91 4.75 -13.74
C THR A 111 49.55 6.07 -13.32
N ASN A 112 50.06 6.85 -14.28
CA ASN A 112 50.52 8.22 -14.04
C ASN A 112 49.37 9.24 -13.93
N LEU A 113 48.14 8.77 -13.67
CA LEU A 113 46.98 9.64 -13.52
C LEU A 113 46.91 10.13 -12.07
N ASP A 114 46.44 11.37 -11.92
CA ASP A 114 46.16 11.94 -10.60
C ASP A 114 45.24 11.02 -9.78
N PRO A 115 45.42 10.99 -8.45
CA PRO A 115 44.49 10.28 -7.58
C PRO A 115 43.09 10.88 -7.71
N PRO A 116 42.03 10.06 -7.63
CA PRO A 116 40.67 10.57 -7.64
C PRO A 116 40.45 11.52 -6.46
N LEU A 117 39.73 12.61 -6.70
CA LEU A 117 39.23 13.49 -5.65
C LEU A 117 38.00 12.83 -5.03
N TYR A 118 38.14 12.37 -3.79
CA TYR A 118 37.04 11.77 -3.05
C TYR A 118 36.12 12.84 -2.47
N LYS A 119 34.82 12.51 -2.38
CA LYS A 119 33.88 13.30 -1.59
C LYS A 119 34.35 13.34 -0.13
N PRO A 120 34.10 14.43 0.62
CA PRO A 120 34.38 14.47 2.05
C PRO A 120 33.70 13.29 2.76
N THR A 121 34.41 12.65 3.68
CA THR A 121 33.80 11.65 4.56
C THR A 121 32.79 12.34 5.46
N ALA A 122 31.56 11.81 5.52
CA ALA A 122 30.55 12.34 6.42
C ALA A 122 31.05 12.24 7.87
N THR A 123 30.98 13.35 8.60
CA THR A 123 31.32 13.42 10.03
C THR A 123 30.21 12.88 10.94
N ASP A 124 29.05 12.61 10.34
CA ASP A 124 27.81 12.25 11.05
C ASP A 124 27.49 10.79 10.79
N ALA A 125 28.06 9.93 11.63
CA ALA A 125 27.72 8.51 11.67
C ALA A 125 26.53 8.31 12.64
N PRO A 126 25.43 7.70 12.18
CA PRO A 126 24.36 7.27 13.08
C PRO A 126 24.89 6.23 14.08
N PRO A 127 24.20 6.05 15.21
CA PRO A 127 24.56 5.00 16.16
C PRO A 127 24.53 3.63 15.48
N PRO A 128 25.39 2.67 15.89
CA PRO A 128 25.31 1.31 15.41
C PRO A 128 23.92 0.72 15.65
N VAL A 129 23.43 -0.05 14.67
CA VAL A 129 22.12 -0.68 14.79
C VAL A 129 22.17 -1.84 15.77
N VAL A 130 21.18 -1.89 16.65
CA VAL A 130 20.96 -2.99 17.59
C VAL A 130 19.75 -3.80 17.11
N ASP A 131 19.77 -5.12 17.34
CA ASP A 131 18.61 -5.96 17.02
C ASP A 131 17.51 -5.66 18.04
N PRO A 132 16.31 -5.22 17.61
CA PRO A 132 15.27 -4.76 18.52
C PRO A 132 14.53 -5.94 19.18
N PHE A 133 14.88 -7.20 18.87
CA PHE A 133 14.25 -8.36 19.51
C PHE A 133 15.28 -9.29 20.19
N PRO A 134 15.88 -8.86 21.32
CA PRO A 134 16.94 -9.61 21.99
C PRO A 134 16.53 -11.06 22.32
N LEU A 135 15.27 -11.29 22.70
CA LEU A 135 14.77 -12.62 23.02
C LEU A 135 14.96 -13.63 21.86
N MET A 136 14.69 -13.21 20.63
CA MET A 136 14.82 -14.09 19.46
C MET A 136 16.28 -14.33 19.08
N VAL A 137 17.16 -13.37 19.36
CA VAL A 137 18.60 -13.49 19.10
C VAL A 137 19.29 -14.37 20.15
N LEU A 138 18.87 -14.26 21.41
CA LEU A 138 19.52 -14.90 22.56
C LEU A 138 18.99 -16.30 22.88
N SER A 139 17.86 -16.70 22.30
CA SER A 139 17.20 -17.98 22.54
C SER A 139 16.81 -18.66 21.23
N ASP A 140 16.87 -19.99 21.19
CA ASP A 140 16.36 -20.82 20.09
C ASP A 140 14.88 -21.25 20.31
N GLY A 141 14.26 -20.78 21.40
CA GLY A 141 12.87 -21.09 21.74
C GLY A 141 11.84 -20.57 20.72
N PRO A 142 10.57 -21.01 20.81
CA PRO A 142 9.50 -20.40 20.03
C PRO A 142 9.35 -18.91 20.39
N PRO A 143 8.78 -18.09 19.48
CA PRO A 143 8.42 -16.72 19.84
C PRO A 143 7.45 -16.71 21.04
N PRO A 144 7.40 -15.60 21.80
CA PRO A 144 6.44 -15.48 22.89
C PRO A 144 4.99 -15.65 22.41
N ALA A 145 4.11 -16.04 23.33
CA ALA A 145 2.69 -16.04 23.05
C ALA A 145 2.21 -14.61 22.79
N ILE A 146 1.41 -14.42 21.74
CA ILE A 146 0.68 -13.18 21.51
C ILE A 146 -0.51 -13.09 22.47
N PRO A 147 -1.11 -11.89 22.68
CA PRO A 147 -2.30 -11.75 23.50
C PRO A 147 -3.41 -12.73 23.07
N ALA A 148 -4.01 -13.44 24.02
CA ALA A 148 -4.92 -14.56 23.73
C ALA A 148 -6.11 -14.16 22.84
N TYR A 149 -6.61 -12.93 23.00
CA TYR A 149 -7.70 -12.37 22.19
C TYR A 149 -7.27 -12.02 20.74
N ASN A 150 -5.98 -11.93 20.46
CA ASN A 150 -5.43 -11.71 19.12
C ASN A 150 -4.99 -13.00 18.43
N VAL A 151 -5.12 -14.18 19.06
CA VAL A 151 -4.76 -15.45 18.42
C VAL A 151 -5.69 -15.68 17.22
N PRO A 152 -5.14 -15.75 15.98
CA PRO A 152 -5.97 -15.91 14.80
C PRO A 152 -6.68 -17.26 14.83
N ARG A 153 -7.98 -17.25 14.52
CA ARG A 153 -8.75 -18.49 14.41
C ARG A 153 -8.25 -19.30 13.20
N PRO A 154 -8.07 -20.63 13.35
CA PRO A 154 -7.71 -21.49 12.22
C PRO A 154 -8.71 -21.33 11.07
N ASN A 155 -8.18 -21.22 9.84
CA ASN A 155 -8.96 -21.13 8.60
C ASN A 155 -10.04 -20.03 8.59
N LEU A 156 -9.81 -18.91 9.28
CA LEU A 156 -10.79 -17.83 9.38
C LEU A 156 -11.27 -17.31 8.01
N HIS A 157 -10.41 -17.32 7.00
CA HIS A 157 -10.76 -16.91 5.63
C HIS A 157 -11.90 -17.73 5.01
N GLU A 158 -12.04 -19.02 5.37
CA GLU A 158 -13.12 -19.89 4.89
C GLU A 158 -14.49 -19.40 5.42
N ALA A 159 -14.53 -18.85 6.64
CA ALA A 159 -15.76 -18.27 7.20
C ALA A 159 -16.21 -16.99 6.47
N TYR A 160 -15.29 -16.34 5.75
CA TYR A 160 -15.55 -15.19 4.88
C TYR A 160 -15.68 -15.61 3.41
N GLY A 161 -15.88 -16.89 3.13
CA GLY A 161 -16.17 -17.41 1.79
C GLY A 161 -14.97 -17.47 0.84
N LEU A 162 -13.75 -17.39 1.36
CA LEU A 162 -12.53 -17.51 0.56
C LEU A 162 -12.02 -18.95 0.62
N ASP A 163 -11.75 -19.56 -0.52
CA ASP A 163 -11.19 -20.92 -0.61
C ASP A 163 -9.73 -21.00 -0.12
N ARG A 164 -9.09 -19.84 0.02
CA ARG A 164 -7.69 -19.72 0.43
C ARG A 164 -7.45 -18.40 1.13
N MET A 165 -6.47 -18.42 2.02
CA MET A 165 -5.99 -17.23 2.72
C MET A 165 -5.23 -16.33 1.75
N PRO A 166 -5.68 -15.08 1.51
CA PRO A 166 -4.93 -14.17 0.66
C PRO A 166 -3.64 -13.70 1.36
N PRO A 167 -2.55 -13.50 0.61
CA PRO A 167 -1.25 -13.16 1.19
C PRO A 167 -1.20 -11.68 1.60
N LEU A 168 -0.39 -11.39 2.60
CA LEU A 168 0.12 -10.05 2.92
C LEU A 168 1.57 -9.93 2.45
N TYR A 169 1.82 -9.17 1.39
CA TYR A 169 3.18 -8.86 0.95
C TYR A 169 3.76 -7.68 1.72
N ILE A 170 4.96 -7.85 2.28
CA ILE A 170 5.74 -6.77 2.89
C ILE A 170 7.07 -6.67 2.16
N GLY A 171 7.22 -5.61 1.37
CA GLY A 171 8.44 -5.36 0.60
C GLY A 171 9.58 -4.93 1.49
N PHE A 172 10.72 -5.62 1.40
CA PHE A 172 11.92 -5.26 2.14
C PHE A 172 13.08 -4.90 1.23
N THR A 173 13.67 -3.72 1.44
CA THR A 173 14.96 -3.39 0.80
C THR A 173 16.05 -3.19 1.84
N ARG A 174 15.77 -2.49 2.94
CA ARG A 174 16.78 -2.08 3.92
C ARG A 174 16.17 -1.78 5.29
N GLN A 175 17.00 -1.70 6.33
CA GLN A 175 16.59 -1.43 7.71
C GLN A 175 15.88 -2.61 8.37
N TRP A 176 16.66 -3.65 8.67
CA TRP A 176 16.18 -4.87 9.36
C TRP A 176 15.30 -4.60 10.59
N PRO A 177 15.68 -3.71 11.53
CA PRO A 177 14.85 -3.45 12.71
C PRO A 177 13.45 -2.93 12.37
N MET A 178 13.34 -2.12 11.32
CA MET A 178 12.06 -1.56 10.87
C MET A 178 11.15 -2.66 10.31
N LEU A 179 11.70 -3.53 9.43
CA LEU A 179 10.97 -4.69 8.93
C LEU A 179 10.51 -5.61 10.06
N LEU A 180 11.43 -5.97 10.96
CA LEU A 180 11.13 -6.91 12.04
C LEU A 180 10.03 -6.36 12.95
N GLN A 181 10.06 -5.06 13.24
CA GLN A 181 8.98 -4.37 13.95
C GLN A 181 7.63 -4.48 13.24
N ALA A 182 7.58 -4.18 11.93
CA ALA A 182 6.34 -4.27 11.18
C ALA A 182 5.76 -5.69 11.23
N VAL A 183 6.59 -6.71 10.95
CA VAL A 183 6.21 -8.13 11.01
C VAL A 183 5.68 -8.51 12.39
N VAL A 184 6.40 -8.18 13.46
CA VAL A 184 5.99 -8.51 14.84
C VAL A 184 4.69 -7.78 15.21
N SER A 185 4.50 -6.53 14.78
CA SER A 185 3.27 -5.79 15.05
C SER A 185 2.05 -6.43 14.36
N TYR A 186 2.18 -6.89 13.11
CA TYR A 186 1.12 -7.63 12.42
C TYR A 186 0.77 -8.94 13.14
N ILE A 187 1.78 -9.74 13.51
CA ILE A 187 1.56 -11.02 14.19
C ILE A 187 0.85 -10.80 15.53
N THR A 188 1.32 -9.84 16.33
CA THR A 188 0.76 -9.56 17.65
C THR A 188 -0.60 -8.87 17.60
N ALA A 189 -0.93 -8.17 16.51
CA ALA A 189 -2.26 -7.67 16.21
C ALA A 189 -3.23 -8.77 15.72
N GLY A 190 -2.76 -10.00 15.50
CA GLY A 190 -3.59 -11.14 15.14
C GLY A 190 -3.68 -11.42 13.65
N TRP A 191 -2.66 -11.02 12.88
CA TRP A 191 -2.46 -11.48 11.51
C TRP A 191 -1.82 -12.87 11.49
N PRO A 192 -2.36 -13.86 10.75
CA PRO A 192 -1.77 -15.20 10.66
C PRO A 192 -0.36 -15.16 10.06
N PRO A 193 0.70 -15.56 10.79
CA PRO A 193 2.08 -15.47 10.31
C PRO A 193 2.31 -16.18 8.98
N GLU A 194 1.66 -17.32 8.77
CA GLU A 194 1.77 -18.14 7.56
C GLU A 194 1.21 -17.45 6.29
N SER A 195 0.46 -16.36 6.44
CA SER A 195 -0.02 -15.51 5.33
C SER A 195 0.84 -14.27 5.10
N ILE A 196 1.87 -14.04 5.92
CA ILE A 196 2.79 -12.91 5.76
C ILE A 196 3.94 -13.36 4.87
N HIS A 197 4.11 -12.68 3.75
CA HIS A 197 5.18 -12.91 2.78
C HIS A 197 6.10 -11.69 2.78
N VAL A 198 7.24 -11.82 3.46
CA VAL A 198 8.31 -10.82 3.38
C VAL A 198 9.00 -10.99 2.04
N VAL A 199 8.91 -9.97 1.19
CA VAL A 199 9.54 -9.97 -0.13
C VAL A 199 10.91 -9.32 -0.03
N GLU A 200 11.96 -10.14 0.05
CA GLU A 200 13.36 -9.72 0.11
C GLU A 200 13.78 -9.13 -1.25
N ASN A 201 13.70 -7.80 -1.35
CA ASN A 201 14.12 -6.98 -2.48
C ASN A 201 15.44 -6.25 -2.19
N THR A 202 16.46 -6.99 -1.75
CA THR A 202 17.76 -6.47 -1.30
C THR A 202 18.80 -6.41 -2.42
N GLY A 203 18.65 -7.23 -3.46
CA GLY A 203 19.63 -7.36 -4.55
C GLY A 203 20.96 -8.01 -4.14
N VAL A 204 21.11 -8.49 -2.90
CA VAL A 204 22.35 -9.14 -2.41
C VAL A 204 22.43 -10.63 -2.74
N HIS A 205 21.47 -11.11 -3.55
CA HIS A 205 21.26 -12.51 -3.90
C HIS A 205 21.32 -13.40 -2.64
N ASN A 206 22.01 -14.52 -2.72
CA ASN A 206 22.07 -15.50 -1.64
C ASN A 206 22.79 -15.03 -0.35
N SER A 207 23.29 -13.79 -0.27
CA SER A 207 24.17 -13.38 0.84
C SER A 207 23.47 -13.36 2.20
N ASN A 208 22.19 -12.96 2.27
CA ASN A 208 21.41 -13.05 3.50
C ASN A 208 21.13 -14.50 3.90
N ARG A 209 20.63 -15.31 2.97
CA ARG A 209 20.38 -16.75 3.18
C ARG A 209 21.63 -17.50 3.64
N ASP A 210 22.79 -17.15 3.09
CA ASP A 210 24.06 -17.78 3.39
C ASP A 210 24.74 -17.16 4.64
N GLY A 211 24.11 -16.20 5.33
CA GLY A 211 24.61 -15.58 6.57
C GLY A 211 25.88 -14.74 6.40
N LEU A 212 26.05 -14.11 5.23
CA LEU A 212 27.29 -13.41 4.86
C LEU A 212 27.29 -11.90 5.18
N LEU A 213 26.14 -11.35 5.57
CA LEU A 213 25.98 -9.93 5.89
C LEU A 213 25.86 -9.74 7.40
N SER A 214 26.47 -8.69 7.94
CA SER A 214 26.28 -8.33 9.35
C SER A 214 25.04 -7.46 9.55
N LEU A 215 24.55 -7.38 10.79
CA LEU A 215 23.45 -6.49 11.18
C LEU A 215 23.68 -5.01 10.79
N GLN A 216 24.93 -4.58 10.61
CA GLN A 216 25.22 -3.20 10.23
C GLN A 216 25.05 -2.94 8.73
N ASN A 217 24.99 -4.00 7.91
CA ASN A 217 24.76 -3.88 6.48
C ASN A 217 23.32 -3.39 6.22
N PRO A 218 23.13 -2.36 5.38
CA PRO A 218 21.81 -1.84 5.06
C PRO A 218 20.84 -2.89 4.52
N PHE A 219 21.36 -3.91 3.83
CA PHE A 219 20.59 -4.96 3.15
C PHE A 219 20.47 -6.25 3.98
N TYR A 220 20.91 -6.23 5.23
CA TYR A 220 20.82 -7.39 6.12
C TYR A 220 19.37 -7.82 6.34
N LEU A 221 19.12 -9.11 6.26
CA LEU A 221 17.86 -9.76 6.61
C LEU A 221 18.14 -11.14 7.19
N ASN A 222 17.50 -11.48 8.32
CA ASN A 222 17.66 -12.78 8.97
C ASN A 222 16.50 -13.72 8.62
N HIS A 223 16.73 -14.61 7.65
CA HIS A 223 15.78 -15.65 7.24
C HIS A 223 15.36 -16.56 8.41
N THR A 224 16.31 -16.91 9.29
CA THR A 224 16.05 -17.81 10.42
C THR A 224 15.06 -17.20 11.40
N THR A 225 15.23 -15.93 11.75
CA THR A 225 14.30 -15.23 12.65
C THR A 225 12.90 -15.13 12.06
N LEU A 226 12.79 -14.78 10.77
CA LEU A 226 11.50 -14.71 10.08
C LEU A 226 10.80 -16.07 10.03
N HIS A 227 11.51 -17.15 9.70
CA HIS A 227 10.93 -18.49 9.72
C HIS A 227 10.51 -18.95 11.13
N ARG A 228 11.27 -18.56 12.17
CA ARG A 228 10.87 -18.83 13.56
C ARG A 228 9.63 -18.06 14.00
N LEU A 229 9.37 -16.90 13.41
CA LEU A 229 8.12 -16.15 13.58
C LEU A 229 6.95 -16.75 12.78
N GLY A 230 7.20 -17.76 11.94
CA GLY A 230 6.19 -18.42 11.13
C GLY A 230 5.88 -17.73 9.79
N VAL A 231 6.67 -16.72 9.40
CA VAL A 231 6.44 -15.98 8.15
C VAL A 231 7.22 -16.56 6.97
N ASN A 232 6.71 -16.31 5.76
CA ASN A 232 7.33 -16.70 4.51
C ASN A 232 8.32 -15.62 4.04
N VAL A 233 9.40 -16.05 3.38
CA VAL A 233 10.34 -15.14 2.71
C VAL A 233 10.39 -15.48 1.23
N ILE A 234 10.06 -14.51 0.39
CA ILE A 234 10.18 -14.59 -1.06
C ILE A 234 11.35 -13.70 -1.48
N GLN A 235 12.37 -14.26 -2.12
CA GLN A 235 13.51 -13.49 -2.59
C GLN A 235 13.30 -13.03 -4.04
N THR A 236 13.46 -11.73 -4.30
CA THR A 236 13.50 -11.23 -5.68
C THR A 236 14.80 -11.66 -6.36
N PRO A 237 14.81 -11.90 -7.70
CA PRO A 237 16.02 -12.33 -8.40
C PRO A 237 17.10 -11.24 -8.45
N VAL A 238 16.69 -9.97 -8.42
CA VAL A 238 17.52 -8.75 -8.46
C VAL A 238 16.83 -7.64 -7.68
N LEU A 239 17.55 -6.55 -7.39
CA LEU A 239 16.94 -5.34 -6.83
C LEU A 239 15.97 -4.71 -7.83
N LEU A 240 14.69 -4.68 -7.47
CA LEU A 240 13.58 -4.09 -8.22
C LEU A 240 13.31 -2.66 -7.71
N ASN A 241 12.94 -1.75 -8.61
CA ASN A 241 12.35 -0.48 -8.21
C ASN A 241 10.91 -0.68 -7.67
N PHE A 242 10.26 0.37 -7.17
CA PHE A 242 8.93 0.25 -6.56
C PHE A 242 7.88 -0.28 -7.55
N ALA A 243 7.79 0.30 -8.75
CA ALA A 243 6.84 -0.16 -9.77
C ALA A 243 7.06 -1.63 -10.17
N GLN A 244 8.32 -2.04 -10.32
CA GLN A 244 8.69 -3.43 -10.62
C GLN A 244 8.36 -4.38 -9.46
N LEU A 245 8.57 -3.95 -8.22
CA LEU A 245 8.24 -4.74 -7.03
C LEU A 245 6.73 -4.93 -6.89
N GLN A 246 5.93 -3.91 -7.17
CA GLN A 246 4.48 -4.03 -7.17
C GLN A 246 3.98 -5.00 -8.27
N ASN A 247 4.56 -4.92 -9.48
CA ASN A 247 4.28 -5.91 -10.53
C ASN A 247 4.77 -7.31 -10.16
N PHE A 248 5.82 -7.44 -9.33
CA PHE A 248 6.26 -8.72 -8.81
C PHE A 248 5.23 -9.33 -7.84
N TYR A 249 4.54 -8.53 -7.01
CA TYR A 249 3.42 -9.02 -6.20
C TYR A 249 2.27 -9.54 -7.06
N MET A 250 1.94 -8.84 -8.14
CA MET A 250 0.95 -9.33 -9.11
C MET A 250 1.39 -10.65 -9.74
N HIS A 251 2.66 -10.76 -10.14
CA HIS A 251 3.20 -12.00 -10.70
C HIS A 251 3.09 -13.16 -9.71
N ASP A 252 3.51 -12.98 -8.45
CA ASP A 252 3.37 -14.02 -7.43
C ASP A 252 1.90 -14.36 -7.15
N ALA A 253 1.02 -13.36 -7.16
CA ALA A 253 -0.43 -13.57 -7.06
C ALA A 253 -0.98 -14.41 -8.22
N TYR A 254 -0.53 -14.19 -9.46
CA TYR A 254 -0.91 -15.03 -10.62
C TYR A 254 -0.38 -16.45 -10.50
N GLU A 255 0.91 -16.62 -10.22
CA GLU A 255 1.53 -17.96 -10.12
C GLU A 255 0.90 -18.82 -9.03
N ASN A 256 0.34 -18.15 -8.02
CA ASN A 256 -0.33 -18.80 -6.93
C ASN A 256 -1.85 -18.65 -7.00
N ASP A 257 -2.51 -18.23 -8.08
CA ASP A 257 -3.99 -18.11 -8.16
C ASP A 257 -4.65 -17.34 -6.98
N TYR A 258 -4.08 -16.20 -6.59
CA TYR A 258 -4.67 -15.28 -5.60
C TYR A 258 -5.45 -14.17 -6.32
N PRO A 259 -6.80 -14.15 -6.27
CA PRO A 259 -7.58 -13.08 -6.92
C PRO A 259 -7.44 -11.73 -6.20
N PHE A 260 -7.15 -11.78 -4.90
CA PHE A 260 -6.96 -10.63 -4.03
C PHE A 260 -5.69 -10.84 -3.21
N TYR A 261 -5.04 -9.75 -2.85
CA TYR A 261 -3.92 -9.78 -1.90
C TYR A 261 -3.87 -8.47 -1.13
N TRP A 262 -3.17 -8.49 0.00
CA TRP A 262 -2.78 -7.27 0.69
C TRP A 262 -1.30 -6.97 0.45
N TYR A 263 -0.94 -5.71 0.42
CA TYR A 263 0.45 -5.30 0.64
C TYR A 263 0.52 -4.27 1.76
N SER A 264 1.65 -4.25 2.47
CA SER A 264 1.95 -3.25 3.48
C SER A 264 3.37 -2.71 3.34
N HIS A 265 3.56 -1.50 3.85
CA HIS A 265 4.85 -0.87 4.00
C HIS A 265 5.66 -1.55 5.11
N GLN A 266 6.98 -1.56 5.00
CA GLN A 266 7.85 -2.10 6.06
C GLN A 266 8.01 -1.15 7.25
N ASP A 267 7.61 0.12 7.13
CA ASP A 267 7.78 1.17 8.13
C ASP A 267 6.47 1.54 8.85
N VAL A 268 5.75 0.50 9.29
CA VAL A 268 4.48 0.62 10.04
C VAL A 268 4.55 -0.04 11.41
N VAL A 269 3.70 0.43 12.32
CA VAL A 269 3.34 -0.25 13.56
C VAL A 269 1.82 -0.44 13.59
N VAL A 270 1.39 -1.69 13.69
CA VAL A 270 0.00 -2.10 13.50
C VAL A 270 -0.61 -2.64 14.78
N PHE A 271 -1.86 -2.25 15.06
CA PHE A 271 -2.67 -2.78 16.14
C PHE A 271 -4.10 -3.07 15.68
N SER A 272 -4.73 -4.03 16.35
CA SER A 272 -6.19 -4.18 16.36
C SER A 272 -6.83 -3.16 17.30
N PHE A 273 -8.15 -3.01 17.25
CA PHE A 273 -8.92 -2.14 18.15
C PHE A 273 -9.05 -2.74 19.56
N GLU A 274 -7.93 -3.07 20.21
CA GLU A 274 -7.92 -3.81 21.48
C GLU A 274 -8.61 -3.05 22.62
N ASP A 275 -8.61 -1.71 22.59
CA ASP A 275 -9.33 -0.86 23.56
C ASP A 275 -10.68 -0.36 23.05
N GLY A 276 -11.19 -0.96 21.97
CA GLY A 276 -12.47 -0.63 21.36
C GLY A 276 -12.43 0.67 20.56
N PRO A 277 -13.43 1.57 20.71
CA PRO A 277 -13.52 2.80 19.93
C PRO A 277 -12.31 3.71 20.08
N GLU A 278 -11.76 4.11 18.95
CA GLU A 278 -10.73 5.15 18.83
C GLU A 278 -11.11 5.99 17.62
N ASP A 279 -11.04 7.31 17.68
CA ASP A 279 -11.23 8.19 16.52
C ASP A 279 -10.07 9.17 16.32
N VAL A 280 -8.92 8.84 16.91
CA VAL A 280 -7.69 9.63 16.77
C VAL A 280 -7.26 9.64 15.31
N ARG A 281 -7.18 10.85 14.75
CA ARG A 281 -6.56 11.08 13.44
C ARG A 281 -5.04 11.13 13.57
N ARG A 282 -4.37 10.25 12.84
CA ARG A 282 -2.92 10.22 12.72
C ARG A 282 -2.46 11.21 11.64
N ARG A 283 -1.21 11.64 11.72
CA ARG A 283 -0.62 12.48 10.68
C ARG A 283 -0.47 11.63 9.41
N GLY A 284 -0.98 12.17 8.30
CA GLY A 284 -1.07 11.49 7.01
C GLY A 284 -2.40 10.77 6.76
N ASP A 285 -3.30 10.67 7.74
CA ASP A 285 -4.61 10.06 7.54
C ASP A 285 -5.45 10.84 6.52
N ARG A 286 -6.17 10.09 5.69
CA ARG A 286 -7.22 10.61 4.81
C ARG A 286 -8.59 10.41 5.46
N PRO A 287 -9.61 11.21 5.12
CA PRO A 287 -10.96 10.97 5.58
C PRO A 287 -11.40 9.54 5.24
N TRP A 288 -11.86 8.78 6.23
CA TRP A 288 -12.45 7.47 5.99
C TRP A 288 -13.77 7.62 5.24
N GLU A 289 -13.96 6.74 4.27
CA GLU A 289 -15.19 6.62 3.51
C GLU A 289 -15.97 5.42 4.05
N PHE A 290 -17.26 5.61 4.30
CA PHE A 290 -18.18 4.57 4.76
C PHE A 290 -19.22 4.26 3.69
N TYR A 291 -19.71 3.03 3.68
CA TYR A 291 -20.75 2.61 2.74
C TYR A 291 -22.14 3.07 3.19
N ASP A 292 -22.40 3.01 4.49
CA ASP A 292 -23.64 3.40 5.13
C ASP A 292 -23.39 3.66 6.64
N GLN A 293 -24.44 4.03 7.37
CA GLN A 293 -24.35 4.36 8.80
C GLN A 293 -24.01 3.14 9.67
N GLU A 294 -24.34 1.92 9.22
CA GLU A 294 -24.03 0.71 9.97
C GLU A 294 -22.55 0.36 9.84
N ASP A 295 -21.99 0.46 8.63
CA ASP A 295 -20.56 0.37 8.35
C ASP A 295 -19.77 1.42 9.15
N GLU A 296 -20.21 2.69 9.12
CA GLU A 296 -19.59 3.76 9.91
C GLU A 296 -19.59 3.43 11.40
N ARG A 297 -20.73 3.00 11.95
CA ARG A 297 -20.84 2.63 13.36
C ARG A 297 -19.91 1.46 13.70
N ALA A 298 -19.88 0.41 12.88
CA ALA A 298 -19.06 -0.77 13.12
C ALA A 298 -17.55 -0.45 13.06
N ALA A 299 -17.14 0.41 12.13
CA ALA A 299 -15.75 0.82 11.97
C ALA A 299 -15.30 1.85 13.01
N MET A 300 -16.19 2.73 13.47
CA MET A 300 -15.86 3.79 14.45
C MET A 300 -16.00 3.34 15.90
N PHE A 301 -16.93 2.42 16.18
CA PHE A 301 -17.20 1.91 17.52
C PHE A 301 -17.07 0.36 17.59
N PRO A 302 -15.89 -0.19 17.26
CA PRO A 302 -15.65 -1.63 17.37
C PRO A 302 -15.67 -2.08 18.86
N PRO A 303 -16.12 -3.31 19.15
CA PRO A 303 -16.00 -3.90 20.49
C PRO A 303 -14.54 -3.97 20.94
N ALA A 304 -14.29 -3.80 22.23
CA ALA A 304 -12.94 -3.93 22.80
C ALA A 304 -12.52 -5.40 22.94
N ALA A 305 -11.22 -5.65 23.13
CA ALA A 305 -10.72 -6.99 23.38
C ALA A 305 -11.39 -7.61 24.62
N GLY A 306 -11.90 -8.84 24.48
CA GLY A 306 -12.65 -9.53 25.53
C GLY A 306 -14.16 -9.28 25.48
N GLU A 307 -14.63 -8.30 24.71
CA GLU A 307 -16.05 -8.10 24.46
C GLU A 307 -16.57 -8.98 23.31
N PRO A 308 -17.85 -9.42 23.36
CA PRO A 308 -18.46 -10.15 22.26
C PRO A 308 -18.39 -9.35 20.94
N GLY A 309 -17.89 -9.99 19.88
CA GLY A 309 -17.79 -9.37 18.56
C GLY A 309 -16.47 -8.65 18.29
N TYR A 310 -15.50 -8.69 19.21
CA TYR A 310 -14.13 -8.25 18.93
C TYR A 310 -13.55 -8.97 17.69
N ARG A 311 -12.91 -8.20 16.80
CA ARG A 311 -12.26 -8.68 15.59
C ARG A 311 -10.83 -8.15 15.54
N THR A 312 -9.90 -9.02 15.17
CA THR A 312 -8.51 -8.61 14.87
C THR A 312 -8.47 -7.82 13.57
N ILE A 313 -7.35 -7.12 13.31
CA ILE A 313 -7.15 -6.39 12.06
C ILE A 313 -7.27 -7.31 10.84
N TYR A 314 -6.79 -8.56 10.93
CA TYR A 314 -6.93 -9.55 9.87
C TYR A 314 -8.40 -9.90 9.63
N GLU A 315 -9.17 -10.13 10.68
CA GLU A 315 -10.61 -10.40 10.54
C GLU A 315 -11.37 -9.19 9.98
N ASN A 316 -11.03 -7.97 10.39
CA ASN A 316 -11.60 -6.75 9.81
C ASN A 316 -11.23 -6.59 8.32
N CYS A 317 -10.02 -6.99 7.91
CA CYS A 317 -9.64 -6.98 6.49
C CYS A 317 -10.46 -8.00 5.68
N LEU A 318 -10.69 -9.20 6.22
CA LEU A 318 -11.54 -10.20 5.59
C LEU A 318 -13.00 -9.73 5.48
N ALA A 319 -13.53 -9.10 6.53
CA ALA A 319 -14.87 -8.53 6.52
C ALA A 319 -15.01 -7.42 5.46
N GLU A 320 -14.05 -6.50 5.37
CA GLU A 320 -14.05 -5.46 4.34
C GLU A 320 -13.99 -6.05 2.92
N LEU A 321 -13.20 -7.10 2.71
CA LEU A 321 -13.14 -7.79 1.43
C LEU A 321 -14.50 -8.44 1.10
N GLN A 322 -15.11 -9.15 2.05
CA GLN A 322 -16.44 -9.75 1.86
C GLN A 322 -17.49 -8.67 1.53
N ASP A 323 -17.56 -7.60 2.32
CA ASP A 323 -18.51 -6.50 2.11
C ASP A 323 -18.32 -5.84 0.73
N THR A 324 -17.06 -5.64 0.33
CA THR A 324 -16.72 -5.11 -1.00
C THR A 324 -17.21 -6.05 -2.12
N LEU A 325 -17.06 -7.37 -1.97
CA LEU A 325 -17.51 -8.36 -2.94
C LEU A 325 -19.04 -8.44 -3.02
N GLU A 326 -19.73 -8.46 -1.88
CA GLU A 326 -21.18 -8.57 -1.80
C GLU A 326 -21.89 -7.37 -2.44
N ARG A 327 -21.27 -6.19 -2.39
CA ARG A 327 -21.80 -4.98 -3.03
C ARG A 327 -21.69 -5.00 -4.56
N GLY A 328 -20.84 -5.86 -5.13
CA GLY A 328 -20.67 -5.96 -6.58
C GLY A 328 -20.12 -4.69 -7.23
N GLU A 329 -19.42 -3.83 -6.46
CA GLU A 329 -18.78 -2.64 -7.01
C GLU A 329 -17.64 -3.04 -7.96
N ARG A 330 -17.41 -2.23 -8.99
CA ARG A 330 -16.18 -2.32 -9.77
C ARG A 330 -15.06 -1.63 -8.99
N TRP A 331 -14.29 -2.41 -8.24
CA TRP A 331 -13.31 -1.89 -7.28
C TRP A 331 -11.88 -2.31 -7.60
N GLY A 332 -10.93 -1.39 -7.41
CA GLY A 332 -9.51 -1.63 -7.64
C GLY A 332 -8.72 -1.79 -6.34
N MET A 333 -8.92 -0.89 -5.38
CA MET A 333 -8.21 -0.93 -4.09
C MET A 333 -9.08 -0.48 -2.91
N ARG A 334 -8.70 -0.94 -1.72
CA ARG A 334 -9.09 -0.35 -0.43
C ARG A 334 -7.83 0.00 0.34
N TRP A 335 -7.75 1.25 0.75
CA TRP A 335 -6.61 1.83 1.47
C TRP A 335 -6.93 1.90 2.96
N TYR A 336 -6.04 1.38 3.80
CA TYR A 336 -6.22 1.40 5.25
C TYR A 336 -5.16 2.32 5.87
N GLN A 337 -5.64 3.46 6.39
CA GLN A 337 -4.79 4.57 6.83
C GLN A 337 -3.81 4.98 5.71
N TYR A 338 -4.33 5.51 4.61
CA TYR A 338 -3.57 5.77 3.37
C TYR A 338 -3.05 4.47 2.73
N ASP A 339 -1.89 4.49 2.07
CA ASP A 339 -1.32 3.33 1.36
C ASP A 339 -0.56 2.34 2.25
N HIS A 340 -0.54 2.56 3.57
CA HIS A 340 0.27 1.79 4.52
C HIS A 340 -0.10 0.30 4.61
N LEU A 341 -1.38 -0.01 4.46
CA LEU A 341 -1.90 -1.35 4.16
C LEU A 341 -2.97 -1.19 3.09
N THR A 342 -2.91 -2.02 2.06
CA THR A 342 -3.81 -1.90 0.91
C THR A 342 -4.32 -3.26 0.48
N LEU A 343 -5.64 -3.38 0.34
CA LEU A 343 -6.28 -4.52 -0.34
C LEU A 343 -6.30 -4.24 -1.85
N VAL A 344 -5.87 -5.21 -2.64
CA VAL A 344 -5.75 -5.12 -4.10
C VAL A 344 -6.66 -6.14 -4.78
N ASN A 345 -7.41 -5.68 -5.80
CA ASN A 345 -8.07 -6.52 -6.77
C ASN A 345 -7.17 -6.76 -7.98
N LEU A 346 -6.75 -8.02 -8.20
CA LEU A 346 -5.83 -8.36 -9.29
C LEU A 346 -6.44 -8.07 -10.67
N GLU A 347 -7.75 -8.30 -10.85
CA GLU A 347 -8.46 -8.04 -12.11
C GLU A 347 -8.38 -6.56 -12.50
N ALA A 348 -8.48 -5.67 -11.52
CA ALA A 348 -8.44 -4.24 -11.75
C ALA A 348 -7.07 -3.78 -12.25
N PHE A 349 -6.01 -4.32 -11.66
CA PHE A 349 -4.65 -4.03 -12.06
C PHE A 349 -4.36 -4.59 -13.45
N GLU A 350 -4.86 -5.79 -13.77
CA GLU A 350 -4.77 -6.38 -15.11
C GLU A 350 -5.42 -5.49 -16.17
N ALA A 351 -6.63 -5.01 -15.89
CA ALA A 351 -7.41 -4.19 -16.82
C ALA A 351 -6.70 -2.90 -17.25
N VAL A 352 -5.86 -2.33 -16.36
CA VAL A 352 -5.12 -1.09 -16.61
C VAL A 352 -3.63 -1.28 -16.88
N GLY A 353 -3.18 -2.54 -17.01
CA GLY A 353 -1.80 -2.91 -17.35
C GLY A 353 -0.79 -2.77 -16.21
N GLY A 354 -1.22 -2.90 -14.94
CA GLY A 354 -0.37 -2.88 -13.75
C GLY A 354 0.37 -1.55 -13.55
N TYR A 355 1.47 -1.58 -12.80
CA TYR A 355 2.34 -0.41 -12.64
C TYR A 355 3.25 -0.23 -13.86
N ASP A 356 3.43 1.01 -14.33
CA ASP A 356 4.38 1.32 -15.38
C ASP A 356 5.82 1.23 -14.84
N SER A 357 6.53 0.17 -15.23
CA SER A 357 7.90 -0.08 -14.73
C SER A 357 8.93 0.98 -15.15
N MET A 358 8.59 1.86 -16.09
CA MET A 358 9.43 3.01 -16.47
C MET A 358 9.24 4.21 -15.54
N ILE A 359 8.25 4.18 -14.64
CA ILE A 359 8.03 5.19 -13.60
C ILE A 359 8.41 4.56 -12.25
N PRO A 360 9.70 4.54 -11.87
CA PRO A 360 10.22 3.63 -10.85
C PRO A 360 9.74 3.88 -9.41
N TYR A 361 9.27 5.09 -9.05
CA TYR A 361 8.93 5.53 -7.68
C TYR A 361 7.83 6.61 -7.70
N TYR A 362 7.44 7.17 -6.54
CA TYR A 362 6.47 8.26 -6.21
C TYR A 362 5.38 8.65 -7.22
N ASN A 363 5.69 8.99 -8.48
CA ASN A 363 4.67 9.24 -9.51
C ASN A 363 4.06 7.95 -10.08
N SER A 364 4.62 6.78 -9.73
CA SER A 364 4.08 5.47 -10.07
C SER A 364 2.67 5.27 -9.52
N ASP A 365 2.40 5.75 -8.30
CA ASP A 365 1.07 5.66 -7.69
C ASP A 365 0.08 6.62 -8.36
N CYS A 366 0.52 7.84 -8.68
CA CYS A 366 -0.29 8.77 -9.48
C CYS A 366 -0.68 8.17 -10.85
N ASP A 367 0.24 7.46 -11.50
CA ASP A 367 -0.02 6.77 -12.77
C ASP A 367 -1.08 5.67 -12.59
N LEU A 368 -0.86 4.74 -11.66
CA LEU A 368 -1.78 3.62 -11.47
C LEU A 368 -3.17 4.08 -11.01
N ASN A 369 -3.23 4.94 -9.98
CA ASN A 369 -4.49 5.43 -9.41
C ASN A 369 -5.31 6.20 -10.44
N GLY A 370 -4.62 7.03 -11.24
CA GLY A 370 -5.21 7.73 -12.36
C GLY A 370 -5.80 6.76 -13.38
N LYS A 371 -5.05 5.73 -13.78
CA LYS A 371 -5.55 4.72 -14.73
C LYS A 371 -6.75 3.94 -14.19
N LEU A 372 -6.69 3.49 -12.94
CA LEU A 372 -7.80 2.80 -12.29
C LEU A 372 -9.06 3.66 -12.30
N THR A 373 -8.93 4.93 -11.92
CA THR A 373 -10.07 5.87 -11.86
C THR A 373 -10.62 6.18 -13.25
N MET A 374 -9.76 6.42 -14.25
CA MET A 374 -10.16 6.66 -15.65
C MET A 374 -10.90 5.48 -16.27
N ASP A 375 -10.53 4.26 -15.89
CA ASP A 375 -11.21 3.05 -16.34
C ASP A 375 -12.49 2.76 -15.55
N GLY A 376 -12.73 3.46 -14.43
CA GLY A 376 -13.91 3.30 -13.59
C GLY A 376 -13.77 2.23 -12.48
N TRP A 377 -12.56 1.96 -12.00
CA TRP A 377 -12.33 1.16 -10.79
C TRP A 377 -12.33 2.05 -9.56
N SER A 378 -13.16 1.73 -8.56
CA SER A 378 -13.23 2.48 -7.32
C SER A 378 -12.03 2.20 -6.41
N THR A 379 -11.52 3.27 -5.80
CA THR A 379 -10.57 3.21 -4.68
C THR A 379 -11.22 3.93 -3.49
N LYS A 380 -11.13 3.36 -2.29
CA LYS A 380 -11.73 3.97 -1.08
C LYS A 380 -10.75 3.94 0.09
N PHE A 381 -10.77 4.97 0.92
CA PHE A 381 -10.10 4.97 2.22
C PHE A 381 -11.00 4.31 3.26
N ARG A 382 -10.57 3.16 3.77
CA ARG A 382 -11.34 2.31 4.70
C ARG A 382 -10.62 2.19 6.02
N ARG A 383 -11.27 1.56 7.00
CA ARG A 383 -10.77 1.45 8.37
C ARG A 383 -10.94 0.04 8.90
N VAL A 384 -9.83 -0.61 9.25
CA VAL A 384 -9.79 -2.01 9.72
C VAL A 384 -8.99 -2.21 11.01
N GLY A 385 -8.23 -1.20 11.43
CA GLY A 385 -7.38 -1.25 12.61
C GLY A 385 -6.69 0.07 12.86
N ILE A 386 -5.63 0.03 13.64
CA ILE A 386 -4.72 1.15 13.92
C ILE A 386 -3.43 0.87 13.17
N ILE A 387 -3.05 1.76 12.25
CA ILE A 387 -1.83 1.63 11.46
C ILE A 387 -1.06 2.93 11.59
N ASN A 388 0.08 2.89 12.27
CA ASN A 388 0.95 4.03 12.48
C ASN A 388 2.06 4.01 11.44
N ASP A 389 2.13 5.05 10.61
CA ASP A 389 3.27 5.30 9.73
C ASP A 389 4.45 5.81 10.56
N VAL A 390 5.55 5.06 10.65
CA VAL A 390 6.63 5.36 11.62
C VAL A 390 8.00 5.57 10.95
N SER A 391 8.88 6.31 11.63
CA SER A 391 10.28 6.50 11.21
C SER A 391 11.27 6.10 12.32
N THR A 392 10.75 5.52 13.39
CA THR A 392 11.47 5.11 14.58
C THR A 392 11.30 3.62 14.81
N VAL A 393 12.16 3.06 15.64
CA VAL A 393 12.15 1.64 15.97
C VAL A 393 11.90 1.50 17.48
N MET A 394 11.04 0.57 17.85
CA MET A 394 10.82 0.15 19.22
C MET A 394 12.14 -0.34 19.82
N THR A 395 12.44 0.10 21.05
CA THR A 395 13.68 -0.29 21.73
C THR A 395 13.71 -1.77 22.09
N ASP A 396 12.54 -2.37 22.31
CA ASP A 396 12.35 -3.80 22.54
C ASP A 396 11.01 -4.28 21.93
N LEU A 397 11.07 -5.22 20.98
CA LEU A 397 9.90 -5.82 20.35
C LEU A 397 9.14 -6.78 21.29
N GLY A 398 9.72 -7.17 22.43
CA GLY A 398 9.00 -7.86 23.50
C GLY A 398 7.77 -7.10 23.99
N ALA A 399 7.76 -5.76 23.83
CA ALA A 399 6.61 -4.93 24.17
C ALA A 399 5.34 -5.29 23.39
N PHE A 400 5.47 -5.68 22.12
CA PHE A 400 4.34 -6.13 21.31
C PHE A 400 3.69 -7.42 21.85
N TYR A 401 4.48 -8.25 22.53
CA TYR A 401 4.02 -9.49 23.17
C TYR A 401 3.51 -9.29 24.60
N ARG A 402 3.45 -8.04 25.09
CA ARG A 402 3.04 -7.71 26.48
C ARG A 402 3.95 -8.35 27.53
N LEU A 403 5.25 -8.48 27.23
CA LEU A 403 6.21 -9.01 28.20
C LEU A 403 6.37 -8.02 29.37
N PRO A 404 6.25 -8.47 30.64
CA PRO A 404 6.34 -7.59 31.81
C PRO A 404 7.67 -6.84 31.93
N GLU A 405 8.76 -7.43 31.44
CA GLU A 405 10.10 -6.86 31.44
C GLU A 405 10.34 -5.84 30.32
N SER A 406 9.49 -5.84 29.29
CA SER A 406 9.61 -4.92 28.16
C SER A 406 8.80 -3.67 28.43
N VAL A 407 9.46 -2.51 28.45
CA VAL A 407 8.79 -1.20 28.54
C VAL A 407 8.60 -0.67 27.12
N PRO A 408 7.36 -0.40 26.66
CA PRO A 408 7.11 0.21 25.37
C PRO A 408 7.83 1.55 25.26
N ASP A 409 8.79 1.63 24.34
CA ASP A 409 9.52 2.85 24.03
C ASP A 409 10.11 2.79 22.62
N PHE A 410 10.50 3.94 22.07
CA PHE A 410 11.10 4.03 20.73
C PHE A 410 12.37 4.89 20.68
N ALA A 411 13.19 4.61 19.67
CA ALA A 411 14.41 5.35 19.36
C ALA A 411 14.45 5.75 17.88
N ASP A 412 15.03 6.93 17.60
CA ASP A 412 15.37 7.34 16.23
C ASP A 412 16.60 6.55 15.76
N PRO A 413 16.49 5.73 14.71
CA PRO A 413 17.63 4.98 14.18
C PRO A 413 18.65 5.88 13.44
N ASN A 414 18.28 7.12 13.08
CA ASN A 414 19.15 8.08 12.42
C ASN A 414 18.94 9.49 12.99
N PRO A 415 19.35 9.75 14.25
CA PRO A 415 19.11 11.02 14.92
C PRO A 415 19.89 12.16 14.26
N ASN A 416 19.21 13.26 13.94
CA ASN A 416 19.86 14.46 13.40
C ASN A 416 20.70 15.15 14.50
N LYS A 417 21.96 15.48 14.19
CA LYS A 417 22.79 16.29 15.09
C LYS A 417 22.23 17.71 15.17
N GLY A 418 21.72 18.09 16.34
CA GLY A 418 21.14 19.41 16.61
C GLY A 418 19.72 19.36 17.16
N MET A 419 18.97 18.28 16.91
CA MET A 419 17.72 18.04 17.61
C MET A 419 18.01 17.47 19.00
N LYS A 420 17.39 18.04 20.03
CA LYS A 420 17.21 17.35 21.31
C LYS A 420 16.15 16.27 21.12
N VAL A 421 16.58 15.12 20.60
CA VAL A 421 15.70 13.98 20.26
C VAL A 421 14.78 13.60 21.42
N LEU A 422 15.28 13.68 22.66
CA LEU A 422 14.51 13.40 23.87
C LEU A 422 13.38 14.41 24.09
N GLU A 423 13.65 15.71 23.99
CA GLU A 423 12.66 16.77 24.17
C GLU A 423 11.54 16.64 23.12
N GLU A 424 11.91 16.39 21.86
CA GLU A 424 10.94 16.19 20.79
C GLU A 424 10.12 14.90 21.00
N LYS A 425 10.77 13.81 21.39
CA LYS A 425 10.08 12.56 21.75
C LYS A 425 9.07 12.76 22.88
N GLU A 426 9.46 13.44 23.95
CA GLU A 426 8.58 13.75 25.08
C GLU A 426 7.39 14.61 24.65
N LYS A 427 7.64 15.64 23.82
CA LYS A 427 6.60 16.47 23.21
C LYS A 427 5.61 15.64 22.41
N GLN A 428 6.10 14.72 21.56
CA GLN A 428 5.22 13.87 20.77
C GLN A 428 4.45 12.85 21.61
N LEU A 429 5.06 12.30 22.66
CA LEU A 429 4.38 11.38 23.57
C LEU A 429 3.29 12.10 24.37
N LYS A 430 3.55 13.34 24.82
CA LYS A 430 2.57 14.20 25.49
C LYS A 430 1.40 14.50 24.54
N ALA A 431 1.69 14.95 23.32
CA ALA A 431 0.67 15.21 22.31
C ALA A 431 -0.16 13.95 21.98
N ALA A 432 0.47 12.78 21.91
CA ALA A 432 -0.22 11.51 21.68
C ALA A 432 -1.18 11.15 22.83
N ARG A 433 -0.76 11.34 24.09
CA ARG A 433 -1.62 11.13 25.27
C ARG A 433 -2.84 12.05 25.24
N GLU A 434 -2.62 13.33 25.00
CA GLU A 434 -3.69 14.33 24.91
C GLU A 434 -4.67 14.03 23.76
N ALA A 435 -4.15 13.59 22.61
CA ALA A 435 -4.98 13.22 21.46
C ALA A 435 -5.89 12.01 21.77
N ILE A 436 -5.36 10.96 22.38
CA ILE A 436 -6.14 9.79 22.79
C ILE A 436 -7.17 10.16 23.86
N GLU A 437 -6.79 10.98 24.85
CA GLU A 437 -7.73 11.40 25.89
C GLU A 437 -8.88 12.25 25.33
N LYS A 438 -8.59 13.16 24.41
CA LYS A 438 -9.59 13.96 23.71
C LYS A 438 -10.56 13.08 22.92
N ALA A 439 -10.03 12.15 22.11
CA ALA A 439 -10.83 11.18 21.35
C ALA A 439 -11.81 10.41 22.24
N ARG A 440 -11.34 9.94 23.41
CA ARG A 440 -12.19 9.24 24.38
C ARG A 440 -13.31 10.10 24.95
N ARG A 441 -13.02 11.37 25.29
CA ARG A 441 -14.03 12.30 25.79
C ARG A 441 -15.11 12.55 24.72
N GLU A 442 -14.71 12.71 23.46
CA GLU A 442 -15.64 12.90 22.35
C GLU A 442 -16.47 11.64 22.06
N ALA A 443 -15.86 10.46 22.05
CA ALA A 443 -16.57 9.19 21.90
C ALA A 443 -17.58 8.96 23.03
N ALA A 444 -17.21 9.27 24.28
CA ALA A 444 -18.12 9.20 25.43
C ALA A 444 -19.30 10.17 25.31
N ALA A 445 -19.08 11.38 24.78
CA ALA A 445 -20.14 12.35 24.54
C ALA A 445 -21.12 11.88 23.44
N ARG A 446 -20.61 11.32 22.33
CA ARG A 446 -21.44 10.76 21.24
C ARG A 446 -22.29 9.58 21.73
N ASN A 447 -21.71 8.68 22.51
CA ASN A 447 -22.43 7.56 23.12
C ASN A 447 -23.49 8.02 24.13
N GLY A 448 -23.22 9.10 24.87
CA GLY A 448 -24.19 9.71 25.79
C GLY A 448 -25.37 10.36 25.06
N ASP A 449 -25.12 11.05 23.95
CA ASP A 449 -26.15 11.68 23.13
C ASP A 449 -27.03 10.66 22.40
N ASP A 450 -26.46 9.55 21.93
CA ASP A 450 -27.23 8.49 21.26
C ASP A 450 -28.06 7.67 22.27
N ALA A 451 -27.55 7.46 23.50
CA ALA A 451 -28.35 6.90 24.59
C ALA A 451 -29.53 7.81 24.98
N LEU A 452 -29.34 9.14 25.01
CA LEU A 452 -30.39 10.14 25.27
C LEU A 452 -31.43 10.24 24.13
N LYS A 453 -31.01 10.05 22.88
CA LYS A 453 -31.93 9.99 21.72
C LYS A 453 -32.74 8.70 21.71
N ASP A 454 -32.14 7.56 22.05
CA ASP A 454 -32.85 6.27 22.18
C ASP A 454 -33.84 6.28 23.34
N GLU A 455 -33.52 6.97 24.45
CA GLU A 455 -34.43 7.13 25.59
C GLU A 455 -35.60 8.09 25.26
N LYS A 456 -35.35 9.16 24.48
CA LYS A 456 -36.41 10.03 23.93
C LYS A 456 -37.27 9.34 22.88
N ALA A 457 -36.69 8.47 22.05
CA ALA A 457 -37.41 7.66 21.08
C ALA A 457 -38.32 6.64 21.78
N LYS A 458 -37.88 6.04 22.89
CA LYS A 458 -38.72 5.17 23.74
C LYS A 458 -39.81 5.92 24.50
N GLN A 459 -39.53 7.12 25.01
CA GLN A 459 -40.57 7.95 25.66
C GLN A 459 -41.62 8.52 24.69
N THR A 460 -41.30 8.63 23.40
CA THR A 460 -42.27 9.08 22.38
C THR A 460 -43.12 7.94 21.82
N THR A 461 -42.72 6.68 21.98
CA THR A 461 -43.54 5.51 21.61
C THR A 461 -44.49 5.03 22.72
N ASP A 462 -44.27 5.42 23.98
CA ASP A 462 -45.11 5.00 25.12
C ASP A 462 -46.27 5.96 25.45
N LEU A 463 -46.43 7.06 24.71
CA LEU A 463 -47.51 8.05 24.92
C LEU A 463 -48.69 7.95 23.94
N ASP A 464 -48.68 7.00 23.01
CA ASP A 464 -49.76 6.85 22.00
C ASP A 464 -50.45 5.47 22.02
N ALA A 465 -50.29 4.70 23.10
CA ALA A 465 -50.91 3.39 23.26
C ALA A 465 -51.61 3.24 24.62
N SER A 466 -52.55 4.13 24.94
CA SER A 466 -53.55 3.82 25.98
C SER A 466 -54.91 4.50 25.74
N GLU A 467 -55.72 3.96 24.83
CA GLU A 467 -57.17 4.00 25.06
C GLU A 467 -57.89 2.79 24.46
N THR A 468 -58.65 2.12 25.33
CA THR A 468 -59.70 1.11 25.06
C THR A 468 -59.27 -0.32 24.72
N ALA A 469 -59.28 -1.22 25.72
CA ALA A 469 -60.33 -2.25 25.87
C ALA A 469 -59.96 -3.27 26.97
N LYS A 470 -60.86 -3.44 27.94
CA LYS A 470 -60.85 -4.52 28.95
C LYS A 470 -61.52 -5.79 28.41
N PRO A 471 -61.27 -6.97 29.02
CA PRO A 471 -61.27 -8.27 28.36
C PRO A 471 -62.50 -9.14 28.68
N LYS A 472 -62.68 -10.24 27.92
CA LYS A 472 -63.15 -11.55 28.44
C LYS A 472 -62.82 -12.70 27.45
N PRO A 473 -62.75 -13.96 27.92
CA PRO A 473 -61.80 -14.95 27.42
C PRO A 473 -62.42 -16.20 26.77
N ALA A 474 -61.50 -17.04 26.27
CA ALA A 474 -61.57 -18.49 26.09
C ALA A 474 -62.32 -19.04 24.86
N GLY A 475 -61.63 -19.91 24.12
CA GLY A 475 -62.24 -20.79 23.12
C GLY A 475 -61.22 -21.42 22.16
N ASN A 476 -60.67 -22.57 22.56
CA ASN A 476 -60.05 -23.56 21.66
C ASN A 476 -60.99 -23.93 20.51
N ALA A 477 -60.45 -24.17 19.31
CA ALA A 477 -60.67 -25.39 18.50
C ALA A 477 -60.22 -25.21 17.04
N THR A 478 -59.17 -25.95 16.67
CA THR A 478 -59.07 -26.85 15.50
C THR A 478 -59.80 -26.50 14.19
N ALA A 479 -59.03 -26.42 13.11
CA ALA A 479 -58.92 -27.44 12.05
C ALA A 479 -58.86 -26.84 10.63
N ASN A 480 -57.89 -27.35 9.85
CA ASN A 480 -57.98 -27.82 8.44
C ASN A 480 -58.58 -26.88 7.39
N ALA A 481 -58.18 -26.85 6.13
CA ALA A 481 -57.20 -27.55 5.30
C ALA A 481 -57.28 -26.75 3.97
N HIS A 482 -56.16 -26.36 3.38
CA HIS A 482 -55.52 -27.05 2.24
C HIS A 482 -56.20 -26.82 0.87
N LEU A 483 -55.32 -26.53 -0.11
CA LEU A 483 -55.48 -26.62 -1.59
C LEU A 483 -56.21 -25.44 -2.24
N LYS A 484 -55.78 -24.84 -3.35
CA LYS A 484 -54.98 -25.32 -4.50
C LYS A 484 -54.61 -24.07 -5.35
N SER A 485 -53.34 -23.88 -5.70
CA SER A 485 -52.77 -24.06 -7.05
C SER A 485 -53.12 -23.02 -8.15
N ASN A 486 -52.13 -22.16 -8.44
CA ASN A 486 -51.49 -21.94 -9.77
C ASN A 486 -52.30 -21.20 -10.90
N PRO A 487 -51.68 -20.81 -12.05
CA PRO A 487 -50.91 -19.57 -12.27
C PRO A 487 -51.32 -18.81 -13.58
N HIS A 488 -50.51 -17.79 -13.93
CA HIS A 488 -50.30 -17.14 -15.26
C HIS A 488 -51.13 -15.91 -15.72
N GLY A 489 -50.38 -15.00 -16.37
CA GLY A 489 -50.82 -13.95 -17.31
C GLY A 489 -50.94 -12.57 -16.64
N GLY A 490 -50.12 -11.54 -16.90
CA GLY A 490 -49.52 -11.12 -18.17
C GLY A 490 -50.50 -10.20 -18.90
N LEU A 491 -50.38 -8.88 -18.75
CA LEU A 491 -50.81 -7.87 -19.74
C LEU A 491 -50.38 -6.45 -19.34
N ALA A 492 -49.85 -5.76 -20.34
CA ALA A 492 -49.42 -4.37 -20.33
C ALA A 492 -50.60 -3.39 -20.26
N ALA A 493 -50.36 -2.22 -19.66
CA ALA A 493 -51.15 -1.02 -19.92
C ALA A 493 -50.28 0.23 -19.73
N THR A 494 -50.51 1.19 -20.61
CA THR A 494 -49.70 2.37 -20.92
C THR A 494 -50.34 3.64 -20.31
N ILE A 495 -49.51 4.66 -20.01
CA ILE A 495 -49.83 6.13 -19.92
C ILE A 495 -50.46 6.61 -18.57
N PRO A 496 -50.24 7.85 -18.03
CA PRO A 496 -49.50 9.03 -18.55
C PRO A 496 -48.46 9.69 -17.62
N GLN A 497 -47.65 10.55 -18.25
CA GLN A 497 -46.96 11.70 -17.67
C GLN A 497 -47.95 12.72 -17.06
N ASP A 498 -47.74 13.11 -15.81
CA ASP A 498 -47.69 14.50 -15.32
C ASP A 498 -47.88 14.52 -13.80
N ALA A 499 -46.79 14.78 -13.07
CA ALA A 499 -46.87 15.34 -11.73
C ALA A 499 -45.61 16.16 -11.47
N ARG A 500 -45.71 17.46 -11.79
CA ARG A 500 -44.87 18.52 -11.23
C ARG A 500 -44.83 18.38 -9.71
N VAL A 501 -43.69 17.97 -9.18
CA VAL A 501 -43.32 18.21 -7.79
C VAL A 501 -42.04 19.04 -7.79
N LYS A 502 -42.15 20.22 -7.17
CA LYS A 502 -41.11 21.22 -7.02
C LYS A 502 -39.85 20.57 -6.45
N ARG A 503 -38.80 20.51 -7.27
CA ARG A 503 -37.45 20.19 -6.84
C ARG A 503 -36.99 21.34 -5.93
N ARG A 504 -36.84 21.05 -4.64
CA ARG A 504 -36.17 21.91 -3.67
C ARG A 504 -34.70 21.98 -4.11
N GLU A 505 -34.23 23.19 -4.40
CA GLU A 505 -32.83 23.46 -4.68
C GLU A 505 -32.02 23.06 -3.44
N GLU A 506 -31.20 22.03 -3.59
CA GLU A 506 -30.11 21.74 -2.66
C GLU A 506 -28.93 22.64 -3.04
N PRO A 507 -28.25 23.24 -2.06
CA PRO A 507 -27.16 24.17 -2.34
C PRO A 507 -25.97 23.41 -2.89
N THR A 508 -25.54 23.80 -4.08
CA THR A 508 -24.24 23.45 -4.67
C THR A 508 -23.15 24.00 -3.76
N THR A 509 -22.56 23.15 -2.92
CA THR A 509 -21.25 23.42 -2.32
C THR A 509 -20.21 23.27 -3.42
N GLU A 510 -19.74 24.39 -3.94
CA GLU A 510 -18.53 24.48 -4.74
C GLU A 510 -17.38 23.85 -3.94
N VAL A 511 -16.93 22.70 -4.40
CA VAL A 511 -15.67 22.09 -3.95
C VAL A 511 -14.57 22.82 -4.71
N VAL A 512 -13.95 23.79 -4.05
CA VAL A 512 -12.67 24.34 -4.47
C VAL A 512 -11.60 23.38 -3.95
N GLU A 513 -11.17 22.44 -4.80
CA GLU A 513 -9.96 21.65 -4.55
C GLU A 513 -8.76 22.58 -4.80
N GLU A 514 -8.13 23.02 -3.71
CA GLU A 514 -6.94 23.87 -3.75
C GLU A 514 -5.70 23.00 -4.03
N GLU A 515 -4.91 23.43 -5.01
CA GLU A 515 -3.64 22.84 -5.42
C GLU A 515 -2.69 22.72 -4.22
N ILE A 516 -2.11 21.53 -4.01
CA ILE A 516 -0.96 21.36 -3.12
C ILE A 516 0.26 21.91 -3.86
N ASP A 517 0.40 23.25 -3.83
CA ASP A 517 1.64 23.96 -4.06
C ASP A 517 2.35 24.16 -2.70
N GLU A 518 3.67 24.01 -2.70
CA GLU A 518 4.58 23.87 -1.56
C GLU A 518 4.75 25.13 -0.66
N GLU A 519 3.71 25.93 -0.40
CA GLU A 519 3.87 27.24 0.27
C GLU A 519 2.77 27.59 1.29
N ALA A 520 2.41 26.66 2.19
CA ALA A 520 1.49 26.93 3.31
C ALA A 520 1.87 26.18 4.60
N ALA A 521 3.10 26.37 5.08
CA ALA A 521 3.58 25.83 6.36
C ALA A 521 4.12 26.93 7.31
N GLU A 522 3.69 28.17 7.13
CA GLU A 522 4.01 29.29 8.04
C GLU A 522 2.73 30.08 8.32
N GLU A 523 1.90 29.61 9.27
CA GLU A 523 0.96 30.43 10.05
C GLU A 523 0.22 29.58 11.10
N GLU A 524 0.96 28.99 12.06
CA GLU A 524 0.41 28.64 13.37
C GLU A 524 1.51 28.64 14.45
N GLU A 525 2.23 29.76 14.58
CA GLU A 525 2.99 30.08 15.79
C GLU A 525 2.41 31.33 16.45
N ALA A 526 1.46 31.13 17.35
CA ALA A 526 1.19 32.09 18.41
C ALA A 526 0.54 31.38 19.61
N ALA A 527 1.21 31.52 20.77
CA ALA A 527 0.81 31.12 22.12
C ALA A 527 1.02 29.64 22.47
N VAL A 528 2.09 29.31 23.21
CA VAL A 528 2.12 29.29 24.69
C VAL A 528 3.61 29.15 25.10
N GLU A 529 4.22 30.22 25.62
CA GLU A 529 5.43 30.12 26.43
C GLU A 529 5.01 30.24 27.90
N GLU A 530 4.87 29.10 28.57
CA GLU A 530 5.11 29.02 30.01
C GLU A 530 6.26 28.01 30.19
N GLU A 531 7.45 28.55 30.49
CA GLU A 531 8.61 27.77 30.90
C GLU A 531 8.34 27.19 32.29
N GLU A 532 7.95 25.92 32.38
CA GLU A 532 8.01 25.17 33.64
C GLU A 532 9.42 24.63 33.86
N GLU A 533 9.97 25.01 35.01
CA GLU A 533 11.26 24.63 35.57
C GLU A 533 11.37 23.10 35.69
N VAL A 534 12.28 22.49 34.92
CA VAL A 534 12.60 21.06 34.95
C VAL A 534 13.19 20.71 36.32
N THR A 535 12.34 20.22 37.21
CA THR A 535 12.75 19.53 38.42
C THR A 535 13.24 18.14 38.02
N THR A 536 14.50 17.84 38.33
CA THR A 536 15.09 16.51 38.18
C THR A 536 14.26 15.49 38.96
N THR A 537 13.46 14.72 38.25
CA THR A 537 12.65 13.63 38.79
C THR A 537 13.55 12.47 39.21
N GLU A 538 13.44 12.08 40.48
CA GLU A 538 13.94 10.79 40.94
C GLU A 538 13.34 9.68 40.06
N GLU A 539 14.18 8.76 39.57
CA GLU A 539 13.77 7.59 38.79
C GLU A 539 12.89 6.66 39.64
N VAL A 540 11.58 6.93 39.67
CA VAL A 540 10.60 5.97 40.18
C VAL A 540 10.56 4.80 39.20
N PRO A 541 10.78 3.55 39.62
CA PRO A 541 10.71 2.40 38.73
C PRO A 541 9.32 2.33 38.09
N VAL A 542 9.28 2.36 36.75
CA VAL A 542 8.03 2.24 35.98
C VAL A 542 7.47 0.83 36.23
N VAL A 543 6.40 0.73 37.02
CA VAL A 543 5.67 -0.51 37.21
C VAL A 543 4.78 -0.73 35.99
N MET A 544 5.10 -1.73 35.17
CA MET A 544 4.31 -2.05 33.99
C MET A 544 2.92 -2.58 34.39
N PRO A 545 1.83 -2.14 33.71
CA PRO A 545 0.50 -2.68 33.97
C PRO A 545 0.47 -4.18 33.75
N THR A 546 -0.15 -4.91 34.68
CA THR A 546 -0.41 -6.35 34.53
C THR A 546 -1.67 -6.62 33.72
N ASP A 547 -2.57 -5.64 33.65
CA ASP A 547 -3.75 -5.72 32.78
C ASP A 547 -3.35 -5.55 31.30
N PRO A 548 -3.66 -6.51 30.42
CA PRO A 548 -3.26 -6.47 29.02
C PRO A 548 -3.81 -5.26 28.26
N VAL A 549 -5.02 -4.77 28.62
CA VAL A 549 -5.64 -3.62 27.96
C VAL A 549 -4.96 -2.33 28.42
N GLU A 550 -4.68 -2.17 29.72
CA GLU A 550 -3.88 -1.04 30.22
C GLU A 550 -2.48 -1.01 29.60
N TYR A 551 -1.83 -2.16 29.46
CA TYR A 551 -0.55 -2.25 28.74
C TYR A 551 -0.72 -1.83 27.28
N PHE A 552 -1.75 -2.33 26.59
CA PHE A 552 -2.04 -1.95 25.21
C PHE A 552 -2.23 -0.44 25.07
N ARG A 553 -2.92 0.22 26.00
CA ARG A 553 -3.09 1.68 25.97
C ARG A 553 -1.75 2.42 25.99
N LEU A 554 -0.79 1.96 26.81
CA LEU A 554 0.57 2.51 26.82
C LEU A 554 1.26 2.28 25.48
N LEU A 555 1.16 1.06 24.93
CA LEU A 555 1.76 0.73 23.64
C LEU A 555 1.16 1.54 22.48
N ASN A 556 -0.16 1.77 22.48
CA ASN A 556 -0.84 2.58 21.48
C ASN A 556 -0.41 4.06 21.55
N VAL A 557 -0.25 4.60 22.77
CA VAL A 557 0.34 5.93 22.98
C VAL A 557 1.75 6.03 22.37
N VAL A 558 2.58 5.00 22.57
CA VAL A 558 3.92 4.94 21.98
C VAL A 558 3.85 4.88 20.45
N GLY A 559 3.01 4.01 19.88
CA GLY A 559 2.81 3.93 18.43
C GLY A 559 2.33 5.24 17.79
N LEU A 560 1.39 5.94 18.44
CA LEU A 560 0.95 7.26 17.99
C LEU A 560 2.05 8.32 18.12
N GLY A 561 2.85 8.27 19.19
CA GLY A 561 4.03 9.12 19.36
C GLY A 561 5.07 8.89 18.24
N MET A 562 5.28 7.64 17.83
CA MET A 562 6.14 7.30 16.68
C MET A 562 5.60 7.86 15.37
N ASN A 563 4.26 7.83 15.17
CA ASN A 563 3.63 8.47 14.02
C ASN A 563 3.87 9.98 14.02
N PHE A 564 3.59 10.67 15.12
CA PHE A 564 3.83 12.11 15.16
C PHE A 564 5.31 12.47 14.99
N TYR A 565 6.21 11.66 15.55
CA TYR A 565 7.65 11.82 15.36
C TYR A 565 8.08 11.74 13.89
N LYS A 566 7.46 10.85 13.09
CA LYS A 566 7.72 10.77 11.64
C LYS A 566 7.45 12.08 10.91
N TYR A 567 6.47 12.84 11.36
CA TYR A 567 6.02 14.08 10.75
C TYR A 567 6.44 15.34 11.53
N ARG A 568 7.41 15.25 12.45
CA ARG A 568 7.86 16.34 13.34
C ARG A 568 8.34 17.61 12.63
N GLU A 569 8.91 17.46 11.44
CA GLU A 569 9.36 18.57 10.57
C GLU A 569 8.70 18.46 9.19
N GLY A 570 7.40 18.13 9.18
CA GLY A 570 6.65 17.86 7.95
C GLY A 570 7.25 16.69 7.16
N TYR A 571 7.35 16.84 5.84
CA TYR A 571 7.82 15.77 4.95
C TYR A 571 9.34 15.56 4.94
N LYS A 572 10.14 16.49 5.50
CA LYS A 572 11.61 16.46 5.40
C LYS A 572 12.24 15.25 6.11
N ASN A 573 11.67 14.83 7.24
CA ASN A 573 12.23 13.75 8.07
C ASN A 573 11.51 12.40 7.95
N ARG A 574 10.50 12.28 7.07
CA ARG A 574 9.66 11.08 6.97
C ARG A 574 10.46 9.81 6.70
N ASN A 575 11.55 9.92 5.92
CA ASN A 575 12.33 8.80 5.40
C ASN A 575 13.78 8.76 5.90
N THR A 576 14.13 9.51 6.97
CA THR A 576 15.52 9.55 7.49
C THR A 576 16.02 8.17 7.93
N TRP A 577 15.12 7.34 8.44
CA TRP A 577 15.37 5.96 8.87
C TRP A 577 16.01 5.10 7.78
N GLN A 578 15.72 5.35 6.50
CA GLN A 578 16.24 4.59 5.38
C GLN A 578 17.77 4.62 5.27
N THR A 579 18.41 5.62 5.90
CA THR A 579 19.88 5.80 5.88
C THR A 579 20.56 5.47 7.20
N ALA A 580 19.85 4.87 8.17
CA ALA A 580 20.39 4.56 9.50
C ALA A 580 21.51 3.49 9.47
N GLN A 581 21.23 2.29 8.96
CA GLN A 581 22.28 1.29 8.68
C GLN A 581 23.21 1.78 7.54
N ARG A 582 24.52 1.84 7.81
CA ARG A 582 25.58 2.27 6.85
C ARG A 582 26.83 1.38 6.84
N GLY A 583 26.83 0.27 7.59
CA GLY A 583 27.97 -0.62 7.74
C GLY A 583 28.14 -1.61 6.58
N GLY A 584 28.86 -2.70 6.84
CA GLY A 584 29.07 -3.77 5.87
C GLY A 584 30.21 -3.55 4.87
N VAL A 585 31.09 -2.57 5.10
CA VAL A 585 32.28 -2.36 4.26
C VAL A 585 33.13 -3.63 4.21
N GLY A 586 33.36 -4.15 3.00
CA GLY A 586 34.11 -5.38 2.78
C GLY A 586 33.26 -6.66 2.73
N GLU A 587 31.96 -6.56 3.00
CA GLU A 587 31.00 -7.66 2.82
C GLU A 587 30.59 -7.80 1.34
N PRO A 588 30.06 -8.97 0.92
CA PRO A 588 29.51 -9.15 -0.41
C PRO A 588 28.40 -8.14 -0.71
N PHE A 589 28.36 -7.61 -1.93
CA PHE A 589 27.34 -6.65 -2.38
C PHE A 589 27.26 -5.37 -1.53
N TYR A 590 28.36 -5.03 -0.83
CA TYR A 590 28.47 -3.74 -0.15
C TYR A 590 28.18 -2.59 -1.12
N TYR A 591 27.36 -1.67 -0.65
CA TYR A 591 26.98 -0.47 -1.38
C TYR A 591 27.13 0.73 -0.44
N ASP A 592 27.68 1.84 -0.95
CA ASP A 592 27.76 3.07 -0.18
C ASP A 592 26.35 3.62 0.10
N GLY A 593 25.97 3.74 1.37
CA GLY A 593 24.60 4.11 1.75
C GLY A 593 24.17 5.48 1.23
N ALA A 594 25.09 6.46 1.20
CA ALA A 594 24.84 7.79 0.66
C ALA A 594 24.68 7.76 -0.88
N GLY A 595 25.57 7.02 -1.57
CA GLY A 595 25.49 6.79 -3.01
C GLY A 595 24.21 6.07 -3.43
N PHE A 596 23.71 5.12 -2.62
CA PHE A 596 22.42 4.49 -2.86
C PHE A 596 21.27 5.50 -2.74
N GLY A 597 21.28 6.34 -1.71
CA GLY A 597 20.28 7.41 -1.55
C GLY A 597 20.27 8.38 -2.72
N GLU A 598 21.45 8.78 -3.21
CA GLU A 598 21.58 9.63 -4.40
C GLU A 598 21.00 8.95 -5.65
N ALA A 599 21.33 7.68 -5.89
CA ALA A 599 20.79 6.93 -7.02
C ALA A 599 19.25 6.83 -6.97
N PHE A 600 18.68 6.60 -5.78
CA PHE A 600 17.24 6.61 -5.56
C PHE A 600 16.60 7.96 -5.92
N ASN A 601 17.22 9.08 -5.52
CA ASN A 601 16.73 10.43 -5.84
C ASN A 601 16.78 10.72 -7.35
N VAL A 602 17.85 10.29 -8.02
CA VAL A 602 17.98 10.42 -9.49
C VAL A 602 16.88 9.61 -10.19
N LEU A 603 16.66 8.35 -9.80
CA LEU A 603 15.60 7.51 -10.38
C LEU A 603 14.20 8.07 -10.12
N THR A 604 13.96 8.58 -8.90
CA THR A 604 12.71 9.28 -8.56
C THR A 604 12.46 10.46 -9.49
N SER A 605 13.50 11.28 -9.72
CA SER A 605 13.40 12.46 -10.58
C SER A 605 13.18 12.06 -12.05
N ALA A 606 13.86 11.01 -12.52
CA ALA A 606 13.62 10.45 -13.85
C ALA A 606 12.19 9.91 -14.00
N GLY A 607 11.65 9.22 -12.99
CA GLY A 607 10.26 8.75 -12.99
C GLY A 607 9.25 9.88 -13.05
N ARG A 608 9.47 10.96 -12.27
CA ARG A 608 8.66 12.19 -12.36
C ARG A 608 8.66 12.77 -13.77
N GLU A 609 9.81 12.81 -14.43
CA GLU A 609 9.92 13.32 -15.80
C GLU A 609 9.21 12.41 -16.82
N ILE A 610 9.35 11.09 -16.68
CA ILE A 610 8.65 10.11 -17.53
C ILE A 610 7.14 10.26 -17.37
N TYR A 611 6.64 10.33 -16.14
CA TYR A 611 5.23 10.56 -15.83
C TYR A 611 4.70 11.84 -16.50
N LYS A 612 5.42 12.95 -16.34
CA LYS A 612 5.05 14.24 -16.94
C LYS A 612 4.90 14.14 -18.45
N ARG A 613 5.87 13.51 -19.13
CA ARG A 613 5.82 13.31 -20.59
C ARG A 613 4.75 12.34 -21.04
N LYS A 614 4.48 11.31 -20.23
CA LYS A 614 3.43 10.32 -20.51
C LYS A 614 2.06 10.97 -20.50
N TRP A 615 1.75 11.82 -19.52
CA TRP A 615 0.41 12.37 -19.36
C TRP A 615 0.24 13.82 -19.80
N GLY A 616 1.34 14.52 -20.11
CA GLY A 616 1.29 15.94 -20.45
C GLY A 616 0.87 16.85 -19.29
N THR A 617 0.95 16.38 -18.04
CA THR A 617 0.67 17.19 -16.83
C THR A 617 1.60 16.85 -15.66
N THR A 618 1.68 17.74 -14.68
CA THR A 618 2.38 17.52 -13.41
C THR A 618 1.45 17.10 -12.28
N LYS A 619 0.13 17.17 -12.47
CA LYS A 619 -0.87 16.84 -11.45
C LYS A 619 -0.91 15.34 -11.19
N CYS A 620 -1.10 14.94 -9.93
CA CYS A 620 -1.16 13.52 -9.56
C CYS A 620 -2.55 12.91 -9.81
N ASN A 621 -3.62 13.65 -9.53
CA ASN A 621 -5.00 13.18 -9.70
C ASN A 621 -5.49 13.42 -11.13
N ILE A 622 -4.85 12.73 -12.08
CA ILE A 622 -5.09 12.93 -13.51
C ILE A 622 -6.52 12.60 -13.94
N ALA A 623 -7.25 11.78 -13.20
CA ALA A 623 -8.63 11.43 -13.55
C ALA A 623 -9.65 12.51 -13.18
N LYS A 624 -9.43 13.27 -12.09
CA LYS A 624 -10.34 14.36 -11.67
C LYS A 624 -9.89 15.74 -12.14
N ASP A 625 -8.59 15.98 -12.16
CA ASP A 625 -8.05 17.33 -12.38
C ASP A 625 -7.79 17.66 -13.86
N THR A 626 -8.07 16.69 -14.75
CA THR A 626 -7.83 16.79 -16.19
C THR A 626 -8.95 16.13 -16.99
N ALA A 627 -8.97 16.32 -18.31
CA ALA A 627 -9.88 15.64 -19.23
C ALA A 627 -9.26 14.39 -19.89
N LEU A 628 -8.16 13.87 -19.34
CA LEU A 628 -7.41 12.75 -19.89
C LEU A 628 -8.19 11.43 -19.73
N ASN A 629 -7.99 10.52 -20.68
CA ASN A 629 -8.43 9.14 -20.62
C ASN A 629 -7.25 8.17 -20.84
N LEU A 630 -7.47 6.88 -20.62
CA LEU A 630 -6.41 5.86 -20.74
C LEU A 630 -5.66 5.87 -22.09
N ASN A 631 -6.31 6.22 -23.18
CA ASN A 631 -5.70 6.19 -24.52
C ASN A 631 -4.79 7.39 -24.79
N ASP A 632 -4.76 8.38 -23.89
CA ASP A 632 -3.98 9.61 -24.03
C ASP A 632 -2.53 9.44 -23.59
N GLN A 633 -2.18 8.32 -22.96
CA GLN A 633 -0.81 7.96 -22.58
C GLN A 633 0.16 8.15 -23.75
N TRP A 634 1.18 8.99 -23.55
CA TRP A 634 2.22 9.37 -24.51
C TRP A 634 1.74 10.16 -25.74
N ARG A 635 0.52 10.69 -25.73
CA ARG A 635 -0.07 11.39 -26.88
C ARG A 635 -0.37 12.87 -26.63
N VAL A 636 -0.24 13.32 -25.39
CA VAL A 636 -0.66 14.66 -24.97
C VAL A 636 0.55 15.58 -24.84
N GLU A 637 0.43 16.78 -25.45
CA GLU A 637 1.41 17.85 -25.26
C GLU A 637 1.35 18.38 -23.83
N SER A 638 2.50 18.78 -23.29
CA SER A 638 2.60 19.30 -21.92
C SER A 638 1.78 20.58 -21.71
N ASP A 639 1.01 20.62 -20.63
CA ASP A 639 0.24 21.80 -20.20
C ASP A 639 1.11 22.92 -19.60
N TRP A 640 2.30 22.59 -19.07
CA TRP A 640 3.19 23.55 -18.42
C TRP A 640 4.06 24.34 -19.39
N GLU A 641 4.35 23.84 -20.59
CA GLU A 641 5.14 24.58 -21.58
C GLU A 641 4.43 25.84 -22.03
N LYS A 642 3.10 25.77 -22.23
CA LYS A 642 2.27 26.93 -22.55
C LYS A 642 2.32 27.97 -21.43
N LYS A 643 2.18 27.54 -20.17
CA LYS A 643 2.29 28.42 -18.99
C LYS A 643 3.68 29.09 -18.90
N VAL A 644 4.75 28.35 -19.18
CA VAL A 644 6.12 28.90 -19.21
C VAL A 644 6.27 29.94 -20.31
N GLN A 645 5.73 29.70 -21.51
CA GLN A 645 5.75 30.67 -22.60
C GLN A 645 4.94 31.92 -22.26
N GLU A 646 3.74 31.76 -21.69
CA GLU A 646 2.90 32.87 -21.25
C GLU A 646 3.57 33.72 -20.16
N LYS A 647 4.22 33.07 -19.17
CA LYS A 647 4.99 33.76 -18.14
C LYS A 647 6.16 34.54 -18.74
N LYS A 648 6.96 33.91 -19.61
CA LYS A 648 8.07 34.58 -20.32
C LYS A 648 7.58 35.76 -21.16
N GLU A 649 6.44 35.62 -21.82
CA GLU A 649 5.84 36.71 -22.60
C GLU A 649 5.37 37.86 -21.69
N LYS A 650 4.77 37.55 -20.55
CA LYS A 650 4.36 38.54 -19.54
C LYS A 650 5.56 39.29 -18.97
N GLU A 651 6.63 38.58 -18.61
CA GLU A 651 7.88 39.17 -18.13
C GLU A 651 8.54 40.06 -19.20
N ARG A 652 8.56 39.62 -20.47
CA ARG A 652 9.06 40.43 -21.59
C ARG A 652 8.23 41.71 -21.77
N LYS A 653 6.90 41.62 -21.76
CA LYS A 653 6.02 42.79 -21.88
C LYS A 653 6.22 43.79 -20.73
N GLU A 654 6.45 43.30 -19.52
CA GLU A 654 6.75 44.15 -18.36
C GLU A 654 8.12 44.82 -18.47
N GLN A 655 9.14 44.12 -18.96
CA GLN A 655 10.45 44.71 -19.26
C GLN A 655 10.35 45.80 -20.33
N GLU A 656 9.62 45.55 -21.43
CA GLU A 656 9.37 46.54 -22.48
C GLU A 656 8.61 47.77 -21.96
N ARG A 657 7.65 47.58 -21.05
CA ARG A 657 6.92 48.68 -20.39
C ARG A 657 7.87 49.55 -19.56
N LYS A 658 8.69 48.93 -18.71
CA LYS A 658 9.70 49.63 -17.89
C LYS A 658 10.71 50.40 -18.76
N GLU A 659 11.14 49.81 -19.88
CA GLU A 659 12.04 50.48 -20.81
C GLU A 659 11.37 51.68 -21.49
N ARG A 660 10.11 51.56 -21.92
CA ARG A 660 9.35 52.69 -22.48
C ARG A 660 9.14 53.82 -21.48
N GLU A 661 8.84 53.49 -20.22
CA GLU A 661 8.70 54.47 -19.14
C GLU A 661 10.04 55.22 -18.91
N LYS A 662 11.15 54.49 -18.87
CA LYS A 662 12.50 55.07 -18.78
C LYS A 662 12.81 55.99 -19.96
N GLN A 663 12.57 55.54 -21.20
CA GLN A 663 12.77 56.35 -22.39
C GLN A 663 11.86 57.59 -22.41
N ALA A 664 10.62 57.49 -21.91
CA ALA A 664 9.72 58.63 -21.79
C ALA A 664 10.22 59.66 -20.76
N GLU A 665 10.77 59.20 -19.63
CA GLU A 665 11.39 60.07 -18.63
C GLU A 665 12.63 60.77 -19.19
N GLU A 666 13.49 60.05 -19.90
CA GLU A 666 14.66 60.62 -20.58
C GLU A 666 14.25 61.67 -21.63
N ARG A 667 13.19 61.41 -22.41
CA ARG A 667 12.62 62.39 -23.36
C ARG A 667 12.08 63.63 -22.65
N LYS A 668 11.38 63.48 -21.51
CA LYS A 668 10.90 64.61 -20.70
C LYS A 668 12.08 65.44 -20.18
N LYS A 669 13.13 64.80 -19.65
CA LYS A 669 14.37 65.48 -19.21
C LYS A 669 15.03 66.22 -20.37
N ALA A 670 15.14 65.60 -21.54
CA ALA A 670 15.71 66.24 -22.73
C ALA A 670 14.87 67.44 -23.22
N GLN A 671 13.54 67.34 -23.17
CA GLN A 671 12.63 68.46 -23.50
C GLN A 671 12.80 69.63 -22.52
N GLN A 672 12.87 69.36 -21.21
CA GLN A 672 13.12 70.39 -20.19
C GLN A 672 14.46 71.09 -20.42
N GLN A 673 15.53 70.33 -20.65
CA GLN A 673 16.85 70.90 -20.96
C GLN A 673 16.83 71.73 -22.25
N ALA A 674 16.10 71.31 -23.27
CA ALA A 674 15.95 72.08 -24.50
C ALA A 674 15.18 73.40 -24.28
N GLU A 675 14.14 73.38 -23.44
CA GLU A 675 13.39 74.58 -23.07
C GLU A 675 14.23 75.56 -22.24
N GLU A 676 15.02 75.05 -21.28
CA GLU A 676 15.97 75.84 -20.51
C GLU A 676 17.04 76.49 -21.41
N ARG A 677 17.59 75.74 -22.38
CA ARG A 677 18.52 76.28 -23.38
C ARG A 677 17.89 77.39 -24.22
N LYS A 678 16.62 77.22 -24.66
CA LYS A 678 15.88 78.27 -25.38
C LYS A 678 15.68 79.52 -24.52
N LYS A 679 15.31 79.36 -23.24
CA LYS A 679 15.17 80.48 -22.29
C LYS A 679 16.49 81.20 -22.07
N ALA A 680 17.60 80.47 -21.95
CA ALA A 680 18.93 81.03 -21.83
C ALA A 680 19.35 81.82 -23.08
N GLN A 681 19.11 81.28 -24.28
CA GLN A 681 19.36 81.98 -25.55
C GLN A 681 18.53 83.26 -25.66
N GLN A 682 17.24 83.22 -25.35
CA GLN A 682 16.38 84.42 -25.35
C GLN A 682 16.84 85.46 -24.33
N ALA A 683 17.30 85.05 -23.15
CA ALA A 683 17.85 85.95 -22.16
C ALA A 683 19.15 86.61 -22.63
N GLU A 684 20.00 85.86 -23.33
CA GLU A 684 21.23 86.38 -23.94
C GLU A 684 20.91 87.38 -25.08
N GLU A 685 19.95 87.06 -25.95
CA GLU A 685 19.46 87.98 -26.98
C GLU A 685 18.88 89.27 -26.39
N ARG A 686 18.09 89.16 -25.31
CA ARG A 686 17.58 90.33 -24.57
C ARG A 686 18.70 91.18 -23.99
N LYS A 687 19.73 90.55 -23.42
CA LYS A 687 20.92 91.27 -22.93
C LYS A 687 21.66 91.98 -24.06
N LYS A 688 21.85 91.32 -25.21
CA LYS A 688 22.45 91.94 -26.41
C LYS A 688 21.61 93.11 -26.93
N ALA A 689 20.28 92.97 -26.96
CA ALA A 689 19.35 94.05 -27.34
C ALA A 689 19.43 95.24 -26.37
N GLN A 690 19.44 94.99 -25.06
CA GLN A 690 19.59 96.04 -24.03
C GLN A 690 20.95 96.74 -24.14
N GLN A 691 22.04 96.02 -24.40
CA GLN A 691 23.35 96.61 -24.65
C GLN A 691 23.37 97.46 -25.93
N SER A 692 22.70 97.04 -27.00
CA SER A 692 22.57 97.85 -28.22
C SER A 692 21.73 99.12 -28.01
N GLN A 693 20.68 99.08 -27.19
CA GLN A 693 19.91 100.27 -26.79
C GLN A 693 20.73 101.21 -25.90
N ALA A 694 21.53 100.69 -24.98
CA ALA A 694 22.42 101.48 -24.14
C ALA A 694 23.52 102.18 -24.99
N HIS A 695 24.03 101.51 -26.03
CA HIS A 695 24.98 102.13 -26.97
C HIS A 695 24.36 103.21 -27.85
N ALA A 696 23.06 103.10 -28.18
CA ALA A 696 22.33 104.12 -28.94
C ALA A 696 21.93 105.36 -28.10
N GLN A 697 22.07 105.30 -26.77
CA GLN A 697 21.75 106.38 -25.83
C GLN A 697 23.00 107.04 -25.21
N ALA A 698 24.20 106.68 -25.64
CA ALA A 698 25.43 107.32 -25.18
C ALA A 698 25.79 108.54 -26.06
N PRO A 699 25.84 109.77 -25.51
CA PRO A 699 26.27 110.98 -26.22
C PRO A 699 27.77 111.04 -26.49
#